data_AF-A0A937RDL8-F1
#
_entry.id   AF-A0A937RDL8-F1
#
_cell.length_a   1.000
_cell.length_b   1.000
_cell.length_c   1.000
_cell.angle_alpha   90.00
_cell.angle_beta   90.00
_cell.angle_gamma   90.00
#
_symmetry.space_group_name_H-M   'P 1'
#
loop_
_entity.id
_entity.type
_entity.pdbx_description
1 polymer ?
#
loop_
_entity_poly.entity_id
_entity_poly.type
_entity_poly.pdbx_seq_one_letter_code
_entity_poly.pdbx_strand_id
1 'polypeptide(L)'
;MRAPFQGRRRLVAVAGTAVLALVAALVAVVASSTDAPVRTQSQMVAGTAENGQPVTLDTSVYLPRTVPAPAILLAHGFGGSKDDLADAARSLARRGYVVLAYSARGFGRSGGLVHLDAPEYEVADASKLISYLATLPQVLRDAPGDPRVGVAGPSYGGALGLLTAGHDRRIDAVAADITWNDLSEALFPNAAGDQPGVFKKQWAGVLFAAAPGEQPGACGRFAPDLCAAYQRAAATGEADAEILALLRAASPAGVLDRITAPTLLTQGERDSLFSLGQADANARGIAAHGTPVKEIWRSGGHDRTTSAADLVPYVDDWFGPVLQGRGRLDTSFEVAVPGSGISADTGQTVARSLRADDGATSRRTNQVAVAGPPQTIYAPAGGSPAAVTTVPGLGALLTDAAALSGAAARPGSAASPGSAAPSGPAALTGLAGLAMIPGQVAAFASAPLPTGMLVGGSSTITLQVTARDTTDATLFASLVVVDPDGGVDLPNGLVAPIRLTGLRPGVPKSVTVTLPGVVAQIPAGHRLVVAVGTTDSAYHLPTSPRGYTIALDGASVRGDLAVATIDGRLAGSGLPWSWLVVGAAAMALLLPGALVAEVRRRRRRRAVADGLETVPVVIEGLVKEYGDGYRAVDGVSFRVESGQVVGLLGPNGAGKTTALRVLMGLIRPTAGTVRLFGELVEPGAPVLSKVGTLVEGPGLLPHLSGRDNLRLFWAATGRPPRDARLDAALEIAGLGPSIERRVGTYSQGMRQRLAIAQAMLGLPELLVLDEPTNGLDPPQIAEMREVLRRYATTGRTVVISSHLLAEVEQTCTHVVVMHKGLLVAAGPVEEIVGAGGTQLAVANPEEAQRILAAAGMTSHVMPAQRSLEEVFLKMIGADQ
;
A
#
# COMPACT_ATOMS: atom_id res chain seq x y z
N MET A 1 -52.80 -34.47 -23.69
CA MET A 1 -52.75 -34.69 -22.23
C MET A 1 -51.86 -33.64 -21.60
N ARG A 2 -52.40 -32.84 -20.66
CA ARG A 2 -51.70 -31.80 -19.90
C ARG A 2 -51.26 -32.36 -18.54
N ALA A 3 -50.01 -32.06 -18.13
CA ALA A 3 -49.43 -31.93 -16.77
C ALA A 3 -48.05 -32.64 -16.65
N PRO A 4 -47.12 -32.21 -15.75
CA PRO A 4 -46.93 -30.89 -15.13
C PRO A 4 -45.45 -30.41 -15.14
N PHE A 5 -45.21 -29.17 -15.60
CA PHE A 5 -43.90 -28.49 -15.51
C PHE A 5 -43.76 -27.58 -14.26
N GLN A 6 -44.68 -27.69 -13.30
CA GLN A 6 -44.77 -26.76 -12.14
C GLN A 6 -43.86 -27.12 -10.95
N GLY A 7 -43.36 -28.36 -10.82
CA GLY A 7 -42.55 -28.78 -9.67
C GLY A 7 -41.15 -28.15 -9.61
N ARG A 8 -40.49 -27.95 -10.76
CA ARG A 8 -39.11 -27.45 -10.82
C ARG A 8 -38.96 -25.95 -10.52
N ARG A 9 -39.99 -25.14 -10.78
CA ARG A 9 -39.97 -23.70 -10.46
C ARG A 9 -40.06 -23.45 -8.95
N ARG A 10 -40.82 -24.27 -8.21
CA ARG A 10 -40.92 -24.15 -6.75
C ARG A 10 -39.62 -24.53 -6.04
N LEU A 11 -38.94 -25.58 -6.49
CA LEU A 11 -37.66 -26.00 -5.89
C LEU A 11 -36.53 -24.97 -6.07
N VAL A 12 -36.47 -24.30 -7.23
CA VAL A 12 -35.47 -23.24 -7.48
C VAL A 12 -35.80 -21.96 -6.70
N ALA A 13 -37.09 -21.64 -6.53
CA ALA A 13 -37.51 -20.50 -5.71
C ALA A 13 -37.22 -20.73 -4.21
N VAL A 14 -37.41 -21.96 -3.72
CA VAL A 14 -37.09 -22.36 -2.34
C VAL A 14 -35.58 -22.36 -2.09
N ALA A 15 -34.78 -22.85 -3.04
CA ALA A 15 -33.32 -22.81 -2.93
C ALA A 15 -32.77 -21.37 -2.97
N GLY A 16 -33.33 -20.50 -3.83
CA GLY A 16 -32.96 -19.09 -3.89
C GLY A 16 -33.31 -18.32 -2.63
N THR A 17 -34.48 -18.58 -2.04
CA THR A 17 -34.87 -17.99 -0.75
C THR A 17 -34.06 -18.54 0.41
N ALA A 18 -33.68 -19.82 0.40
CA ALA A 18 -32.78 -20.38 1.41
C ALA A 18 -31.38 -19.75 1.36
N VAL A 19 -30.82 -19.52 0.17
CA VAL A 19 -29.52 -18.84 0.02
C VAL A 19 -29.61 -17.37 0.42
N LEU A 20 -30.67 -16.65 0.01
CA LEU A 20 -30.91 -15.27 0.45
C LEU A 20 -31.11 -15.18 1.96
N ALA A 21 -31.81 -16.13 2.57
CA ALA A 21 -31.96 -16.21 4.02
C ALA A 21 -30.63 -16.55 4.72
N LEU A 22 -29.78 -17.39 4.11
CA LEU A 22 -28.47 -17.71 4.66
C LEU A 22 -27.50 -16.52 4.55
N VAL A 23 -27.52 -15.80 3.42
CA VAL A 23 -26.74 -14.57 3.22
C VAL A 23 -27.27 -13.46 4.12
N ALA A 24 -28.59 -13.30 4.24
CA ALA A 24 -29.19 -12.35 5.17
C ALA A 24 -28.90 -12.72 6.63
N ALA A 25 -28.85 -14.02 6.98
CA ALA A 25 -28.44 -14.48 8.30
C ALA A 25 -26.95 -14.27 8.54
N LEU A 26 -26.09 -14.45 7.53
CA LEU A 26 -24.65 -14.19 7.63
C LEU A 26 -24.37 -12.69 7.72
N VAL A 27 -25.05 -11.86 6.92
CA VAL A 27 -25.02 -10.40 6.98
C VAL A 27 -25.63 -9.92 8.29
N ALA A 28 -26.70 -10.55 8.80
CA ALA A 28 -27.24 -10.25 10.11
C ALA A 28 -26.29 -10.68 11.23
N VAL A 29 -25.55 -11.78 11.11
CA VAL A 29 -24.52 -12.18 12.08
C VAL A 29 -23.35 -11.17 12.07
N VAL A 30 -22.90 -10.75 10.89
CA VAL A 30 -21.85 -9.73 10.70
C VAL A 30 -22.33 -8.33 11.06
N ALA A 31 -23.61 -7.99 10.90
CA ALA A 31 -24.20 -6.71 11.28
C ALA A 31 -24.72 -6.69 12.72
N SER A 32 -24.99 -7.86 13.32
CA SER A 32 -25.34 -8.03 14.74
C SER A 32 -24.12 -8.06 15.65
N SER A 33 -22.91 -7.95 15.10
CA SER A 33 -21.75 -7.46 15.86
C SER A 33 -21.80 -5.94 16.02
N THR A 34 -22.98 -5.37 16.21
CA THR A 34 -23.10 -4.12 16.95
C THR A 34 -22.62 -4.44 18.36
N ASP A 35 -21.37 -4.05 18.63
CA ASP A 35 -20.73 -4.16 19.93
C ASP A 35 -21.72 -3.76 21.03
N ALA A 36 -21.81 -4.55 22.09
CA ALA A 36 -22.65 -4.17 23.22
C ALA A 36 -22.30 -2.75 23.68
N PRO A 37 -23.29 -1.94 24.06
CA PRO A 37 -23.00 -0.70 24.74
C PRO A 37 -22.26 -1.01 26.05
N VAL A 38 -21.01 -0.56 26.15
CA VAL A 38 -20.22 -0.58 27.39
C VAL A 38 -20.76 0.55 28.28
N ARG A 39 -21.14 0.23 29.51
CA ARG A 39 -21.61 1.24 30.46
C ARG A 39 -20.40 1.98 31.05
N THR A 40 -20.32 3.29 30.84
CA THR A 40 -19.25 4.14 31.38
C THR A 40 -19.80 5.02 32.51
N GLN A 41 -19.02 5.18 33.57
CA GLN A 41 -19.31 6.08 34.69
C GLN A 41 -18.08 6.93 34.98
N SER A 42 -18.20 8.26 34.88
CA SER A 42 -17.10 9.18 35.18
C SER A 42 -17.29 9.84 36.54
N GLN A 43 -16.20 9.96 37.29
CA GLN A 43 -16.21 10.58 38.62
C GLN A 43 -14.82 11.05 39.03
N MET A 44 -14.79 12.01 39.96
CA MET A 44 -13.55 12.41 40.64
C MET A 44 -13.30 11.49 41.83
N VAL A 45 -12.11 10.89 41.92
CA VAL A 45 -11.67 10.08 43.06
C VAL A 45 -10.63 10.84 43.87
N ALA A 46 -10.64 10.71 45.19
CA ALA A 46 -9.67 11.36 46.05
C ALA A 46 -8.26 10.76 45.84
N GLY A 47 -7.30 11.60 45.48
CA GLY A 47 -5.88 11.27 45.42
C GLY A 47 -5.18 11.50 46.76
N THR A 48 -3.86 11.40 46.75
CA THR A 48 -2.96 11.69 47.87
C THR A 48 -2.75 13.19 47.97
N ALA A 49 -2.89 13.73 49.18
CA ALA A 49 -2.76 15.16 49.43
C ALA A 49 -1.35 15.64 49.06
N GLU A 50 -1.26 16.82 48.48
CA GLU A 50 -0.01 17.45 48.07
C GLU A 50 0.17 18.74 48.88
N ASN A 51 1.24 18.83 49.67
CA ASN A 51 1.48 19.96 50.58
C ASN A 51 0.29 20.28 51.50
N GLY A 52 -0.39 19.23 51.97
CA GLY A 52 -1.58 19.34 52.82
C GLY A 52 -2.88 19.71 52.07
N GLN A 53 -2.82 19.94 50.75
CA GLN A 53 -4.00 20.22 49.93
C GLN A 53 -4.58 18.93 49.34
N PRO A 54 -5.92 18.75 49.33
CA PRO A 54 -6.54 17.59 48.72
C PRO A 54 -6.36 17.60 47.20
N VAL A 55 -5.92 16.48 46.64
CA VAL A 55 -5.86 16.23 45.19
C VAL A 55 -7.02 15.35 44.78
N THR A 56 -7.60 15.61 43.61
CA THR A 56 -8.64 14.78 43.01
C THR A 56 -8.23 14.31 41.62
N LEU A 57 -8.56 13.06 41.30
CA LEU A 57 -8.20 12.38 40.07
C LEU A 57 -9.45 12.18 39.22
N ASP A 58 -9.38 12.58 37.94
CA ASP A 58 -10.46 12.38 36.98
C ASP A 58 -10.43 10.95 36.46
N THR A 59 -11.52 10.19 36.71
CA THR A 59 -11.60 8.76 36.41
C THR A 59 -12.84 8.42 35.60
N SER A 60 -12.75 7.34 34.83
CA SER A 60 -13.87 6.71 34.12
C SER A 60 -13.82 5.19 34.32
N VAL A 61 -14.90 4.63 34.85
CA VAL A 61 -15.10 3.19 35.03
C VAL A 61 -15.96 2.65 33.88
N TYR A 62 -15.46 1.62 33.21
CA TYR A 62 -16.11 0.93 32.09
C TYR A 62 -16.51 -0.47 32.55
N LEU A 63 -17.79 -0.79 32.43
CA LEU A 63 -18.36 -2.02 32.96
C LEU A 63 -18.62 -3.05 31.85
N PRO A 64 -18.21 -4.31 32.07
CA PRO A 64 -18.53 -5.40 31.17
C PRO A 64 -20.01 -5.79 31.29
N ARG A 65 -20.49 -6.67 30.40
CA ARG A 65 -21.88 -7.19 30.46
C ARG A 65 -22.16 -7.97 31.74
N THR A 66 -21.15 -8.68 32.26
CA THR A 66 -21.28 -9.57 33.42
C THR A 66 -20.38 -9.07 34.54
N VAL A 67 -20.97 -8.82 35.70
CA VAL A 67 -20.27 -8.39 36.93
C VAL A 67 -20.77 -9.26 38.11
N PRO A 68 -19.96 -9.49 39.18
CA PRO A 68 -18.61 -8.96 39.38
C PRO A 68 -17.57 -9.58 38.43
N ALA A 69 -16.55 -8.80 38.09
CA ALA A 69 -15.50 -9.20 37.17
C ALA A 69 -14.12 -8.66 37.62
N PRO A 70 -13.00 -9.29 37.22
CA PRO A 70 -11.67 -8.75 37.51
C PRO A 70 -11.50 -7.36 36.92
N ALA A 71 -10.69 -6.55 37.59
CA ALA A 71 -10.45 -5.16 37.22
C ALA A 71 -9.15 -4.95 36.45
N ILE A 72 -9.10 -3.89 35.66
CA ILE A 72 -7.87 -3.36 35.08
C ILE A 72 -7.79 -1.87 35.41
N LEU A 73 -6.70 -1.45 36.05
CA LEU A 73 -6.32 -0.04 36.13
C LEU A 73 -5.50 0.32 34.88
N LEU A 74 -6.01 1.24 34.07
CA LEU A 74 -5.31 1.75 32.88
C LEU A 74 -4.68 3.11 33.18
N ALA A 75 -3.35 3.18 33.00
CA ALA A 75 -2.57 4.40 33.11
C ALA A 75 -2.15 4.91 31.72
N HIS A 76 -2.16 6.23 31.52
CA HIS A 76 -1.87 6.86 30.24
C HIS A 76 -0.36 7.07 30.04
N GLY A 77 0.06 7.23 28.78
CA GLY A 77 1.41 7.70 28.46
C GLY A 77 1.61 9.18 28.83
N PHE A 78 2.86 9.64 28.88
CA PHE A 78 3.16 11.00 29.30
C PHE A 78 2.46 12.04 28.41
N GLY A 79 1.85 13.07 29.01
CA GLY A 79 1.08 14.09 28.28
C GLY A 79 -0.35 13.67 27.88
N GLY A 80 -0.71 12.40 28.06
CA GLY A 80 -2.05 11.88 27.82
C GLY A 80 -3.02 12.10 28.99
N SER A 81 -4.19 11.49 28.88
CA SER A 81 -5.29 11.56 29.82
C SER A 81 -6.14 10.28 29.78
N LYS A 82 -7.17 10.20 30.63
CA LYS A 82 -8.16 9.12 30.57
C LYS A 82 -8.89 9.03 29.22
N ASP A 83 -8.96 10.11 28.45
CA ASP A 83 -9.72 10.14 27.20
C ASP A 83 -8.96 9.41 26.09
N ASP A 84 -7.62 9.47 26.10
CA ASP A 84 -6.73 8.69 25.22
C ASP A 84 -6.83 7.17 25.47
N LEU A 85 -7.27 6.79 26.67
CA LEU A 85 -7.45 5.40 27.08
C LEU A 85 -8.85 4.84 26.76
N ALA A 86 -9.80 5.69 26.32
CA ALA A 86 -11.21 5.33 26.28
C ALA A 86 -11.51 4.14 25.36
N ASP A 87 -10.86 4.05 24.19
CA ASP A 87 -11.10 2.97 23.25
C ASP A 87 -10.48 1.64 23.72
N ALA A 88 -9.29 1.70 24.32
CA ALA A 88 -8.68 0.55 24.97
C ALA A 88 -9.56 0.04 26.13
N ALA A 89 -10.06 0.95 26.95
CA ALA A 89 -10.93 0.63 28.08
C ALA A 89 -12.25 -0.02 27.64
N ARG A 90 -12.90 0.50 26.58
CA ARG A 90 -14.10 -0.13 26.00
C ARG A 90 -13.80 -1.50 25.41
N SER A 91 -12.65 -1.68 24.78
CA SER A 91 -12.24 -2.96 24.18
C SER A 91 -12.00 -4.03 25.26
N LEU A 92 -11.29 -3.67 26.34
CA LEU A 92 -11.08 -4.54 27.50
C LEU A 92 -12.40 -4.80 28.25
N ALA A 93 -13.28 -3.81 28.42
CA ALA A 93 -14.59 -4.03 29.03
C ALA A 93 -15.45 -5.03 28.23
N ARG A 94 -15.36 -5.02 26.89
CA ARG A 94 -16.02 -6.02 26.04
C ARG A 94 -15.45 -7.43 26.21
N ARG A 95 -14.18 -7.55 26.65
CA ARG A 95 -13.49 -8.82 26.97
C ARG A 95 -13.74 -9.29 28.41
N GLY A 96 -14.61 -8.60 29.16
CA GLY A 96 -15.08 -9.06 30.47
C GLY A 96 -14.33 -8.48 31.66
N TYR A 97 -13.60 -7.37 31.50
CA TYR A 97 -12.95 -6.69 32.63
C TYR A 97 -13.75 -5.47 33.08
N VAL A 98 -13.73 -5.16 34.38
CA VAL A 98 -14.04 -3.79 34.85
C VAL A 98 -12.81 -2.93 34.62
N VAL A 99 -12.91 -1.86 33.84
CA VAL A 99 -11.74 -1.04 33.51
C VAL A 99 -11.87 0.33 34.16
N LEU A 100 -10.88 0.73 34.95
CA LEU A 100 -10.75 2.10 35.46
C LEU A 100 -9.63 2.79 34.69
N ALA A 101 -9.99 3.73 33.82
CA ALA A 101 -9.05 4.66 33.20
C ALA A 101 -9.07 5.97 33.99
N TYR A 102 -7.91 6.60 34.18
CA TYR A 102 -7.80 7.86 34.89
C TYR A 102 -6.75 8.77 34.29
N SER A 103 -6.86 10.07 34.54
CA SER A 103 -5.80 11.05 34.30
C SER A 103 -4.96 11.16 35.58
N ALA A 104 -3.66 10.94 35.50
CA ALA A 104 -2.76 11.13 36.64
C ALA A 104 -2.78 12.60 37.10
N ARG A 105 -2.35 12.86 38.34
CA ARG A 105 -2.23 14.23 38.88
C ARG A 105 -1.46 15.13 37.93
N GLY A 106 -1.85 16.40 37.85
CA GLY A 106 -1.29 17.36 36.89
C GLY A 106 -1.77 17.19 35.45
N PHE A 107 -2.35 16.06 35.04
CA PHE A 107 -2.86 15.83 33.68
C PHE A 107 -4.37 16.01 33.55
N GLY A 108 -4.81 16.46 32.37
CA GLY A 108 -6.22 16.69 32.07
C GLY A 108 -6.92 17.53 33.15
N ARG A 109 -8.01 16.98 33.70
CA ARG A 109 -8.82 17.61 34.75
C ARG A 109 -8.41 17.21 36.17
N SER A 110 -7.41 16.35 36.33
CA SER A 110 -6.90 15.99 37.66
C SER A 110 -6.14 17.17 38.28
N GLY A 111 -6.25 17.30 39.60
CA GLY A 111 -5.52 18.31 40.37
C GLY A 111 -4.07 17.90 40.64
N GLY A 112 -3.36 18.69 41.44
CA GLY A 112 -1.97 18.43 41.84
C GLY A 112 -0.94 18.73 40.75
N LEU A 113 0.32 18.45 41.04
CA LEU A 113 1.46 18.62 40.13
C LEU A 113 1.99 17.25 39.65
N VAL A 114 2.74 17.26 38.55
CA VAL A 114 3.41 16.07 38.01
C VAL A 114 4.75 15.87 38.74
N HIS A 115 4.91 14.71 39.39
CA HIS A 115 6.13 14.29 40.11
C HIS A 115 6.83 13.09 39.46
N LEU A 116 6.42 12.74 38.24
CA LEU A 116 7.12 11.76 37.38
C LEU A 116 7.18 10.36 38.00
N ASP A 117 6.02 9.82 38.40
CA ASP A 117 5.87 8.50 39.03
C ASP A 117 6.54 8.37 40.41
N ALA A 118 6.69 9.50 41.12
CA ALA A 118 7.23 9.48 42.47
C ALA A 118 6.38 8.60 43.41
N PRO A 119 7.00 7.74 44.24
CA PRO A 119 6.31 6.79 45.12
C PRO A 119 5.24 7.42 46.03
N GLU A 120 5.54 8.59 46.60
CA GLU A 120 4.68 9.34 47.51
C GLU A 120 3.51 10.08 46.82
N TYR A 121 3.52 10.16 45.49
CA TYR A 121 2.55 10.91 44.70
C TYR A 121 1.77 10.00 43.74
N GLU A 122 2.21 9.80 42.49
CA GLU A 122 1.41 9.07 41.49
C GLU A 122 1.28 7.57 41.80
N VAL A 123 2.30 6.93 42.37
CA VAL A 123 2.21 5.52 42.80
C VAL A 123 1.26 5.35 43.99
N ALA A 124 1.30 6.29 44.94
CA ALA A 124 0.35 6.33 46.05
C ALA A 124 -1.09 6.57 45.56
N ASP A 125 -1.26 7.42 44.54
CA ASP A 125 -2.55 7.63 43.86
C ASP A 125 -3.06 6.36 43.19
N ALA A 126 -2.21 5.66 42.45
CA ALA A 126 -2.57 4.37 41.86
C ALA A 126 -3.04 3.38 42.95
N SER A 127 -2.33 3.29 44.07
CA SER A 127 -2.71 2.45 45.22
C SER A 127 -4.06 2.87 45.85
N LYS A 128 -4.39 4.17 45.85
CA LYS A 128 -5.72 4.66 46.24
C LYS A 128 -6.80 4.29 45.25
N LEU A 129 -6.50 4.31 43.94
CA LEU A 129 -7.43 3.87 42.90
C LEU A 129 -7.69 2.35 42.97
N ILE A 130 -6.68 1.54 43.30
CA ILE A 130 -6.86 0.12 43.63
C ILE A 130 -7.81 -0.03 44.85
N SER A 131 -7.60 0.77 45.89
CA SER A 131 -8.47 0.76 47.06
C SER A 131 -9.91 1.17 46.71
N TYR A 132 -10.08 2.16 45.82
CA TYR A 132 -11.39 2.56 45.30
C TYR A 132 -12.04 1.43 44.49
N LEU A 133 -11.31 0.73 43.61
CA LEU A 133 -11.81 -0.45 42.89
C LEU A 133 -12.34 -1.52 43.85
N ALA A 134 -11.68 -1.74 44.99
CA ALA A 134 -12.12 -2.68 46.01
C ALA A 134 -13.47 -2.29 46.68
N THR A 135 -13.88 -1.03 46.58
CA THR A 135 -15.19 -0.56 47.09
C THR A 135 -16.33 -0.83 46.12
N LEU A 136 -16.04 -1.07 44.84
CA LEU A 136 -17.05 -1.23 43.80
C LEU A 136 -17.65 -2.64 43.85
N PRO A 137 -18.98 -2.79 43.98
CA PRO A 137 -19.62 -4.11 43.97
C PRO A 137 -19.48 -4.83 42.62
N GLN A 138 -19.13 -4.11 41.55
CA GLN A 138 -18.89 -4.64 40.22
C GLN A 138 -17.52 -5.33 40.09
N VAL A 139 -16.60 -5.11 41.03
CA VAL A 139 -15.24 -5.65 40.99
C VAL A 139 -15.16 -6.95 41.78
N LEU A 140 -14.59 -7.97 41.15
CA LEU A 140 -14.25 -9.24 41.80
C LEU A 140 -13.14 -9.00 42.82
N ARG A 141 -13.25 -9.62 43.99
CA ARG A 141 -12.33 -9.45 45.12
C ARG A 141 -11.83 -10.80 45.57
N ASP A 142 -10.52 -10.90 45.82
CA ASP A 142 -9.90 -12.10 46.35
C ASP A 142 -9.97 -12.14 47.88
N ALA A 143 -9.97 -10.96 48.52
CA ALA A 143 -10.23 -10.79 49.94
C ALA A 143 -10.91 -9.42 50.23
N PRO A 144 -11.43 -9.18 51.46
CA PRO A 144 -11.94 -7.86 51.83
C PRO A 144 -10.88 -6.76 51.65
N GLY A 145 -11.17 -5.76 50.81
CA GLY A 145 -10.23 -4.67 50.48
C GLY A 145 -9.16 -5.02 49.43
N ASP A 146 -9.23 -6.23 48.88
CA ASP A 146 -8.27 -6.79 47.92
C ASP A 146 -8.99 -7.13 46.59
N PRO A 147 -8.99 -6.22 45.61
CA PRO A 147 -9.63 -6.45 44.32
C PRO A 147 -8.74 -7.33 43.44
N ARG A 148 -9.34 -8.24 42.69
CA ARG A 148 -8.59 -8.95 41.65
C ARG A 148 -8.30 -7.98 40.50
N VAL A 149 -7.05 -7.53 40.35
CA VAL A 149 -6.71 -6.39 39.50
C VAL A 149 -5.38 -6.52 38.77
N GLY A 150 -5.40 -6.20 37.48
CA GLY A 150 -4.20 -5.95 36.69
C GLY A 150 -3.94 -4.45 36.47
N VAL A 151 -2.69 -4.07 36.23
CA VAL A 151 -2.33 -2.70 35.81
C VAL A 151 -1.67 -2.72 34.45
N ALA A 152 -2.14 -1.85 33.56
CA ALA A 152 -1.56 -1.74 32.22
C ALA A 152 -1.41 -0.29 31.76
N GLY A 153 -0.35 -0.03 31.00
CA GLY A 153 -0.11 1.29 30.43
C GLY A 153 1.16 1.33 29.56
N PRO A 154 1.23 2.29 28.61
CA PRO A 154 2.43 2.55 27.84
C PRO A 154 3.29 3.64 28.49
N SER A 155 4.59 3.67 28.17
CA SER A 155 5.50 4.77 28.52
C SER A 155 5.44 5.08 30.01
N TYR A 156 5.09 6.32 30.38
CA TYR A 156 4.80 6.76 31.74
C TYR A 156 3.87 5.80 32.50
N GLY A 157 2.69 5.46 31.94
CA GLY A 157 1.77 4.53 32.58
C GLY A 157 2.33 3.11 32.75
N GLY A 158 3.27 2.70 31.91
CA GLY A 158 3.98 1.42 32.05
C GLY A 158 4.91 1.40 33.25
N ALA A 159 5.70 2.46 33.45
CA ALA A 159 6.59 2.60 34.59
C ALA A 159 5.80 2.72 35.89
N LEU A 160 4.73 3.52 35.88
CA LEU A 160 3.79 3.61 36.99
C LEU A 160 3.22 2.24 37.36
N GLY A 161 2.87 1.40 36.39
CA GLY A 161 2.40 0.04 36.62
C GLY A 161 3.44 -0.84 37.32
N LEU A 162 4.69 -0.81 36.87
CA LEU A 162 5.80 -1.54 37.49
C LEU A 162 6.10 -1.04 38.90
N LEU A 163 6.16 0.28 39.09
CA LEU A 163 6.37 0.91 40.40
C LEU A 163 5.24 0.55 41.37
N THR A 164 3.98 0.67 40.93
CA THR A 164 2.81 0.31 41.75
C THR A 164 2.87 -1.16 42.14
N ALA A 165 3.22 -2.08 41.24
CA ALA A 165 3.38 -3.50 41.59
C ALA A 165 4.52 -3.79 42.58
N GLY A 166 5.57 -2.95 42.60
CA GLY A 166 6.64 -3.03 43.60
C GLY A 166 6.28 -2.44 44.97
N HIS A 167 5.23 -1.61 45.03
CA HIS A 167 4.77 -0.92 46.24
C HIS A 167 3.45 -1.47 46.81
N ASP A 168 2.60 -2.07 45.99
CA ASP A 168 1.28 -2.60 46.36
C ASP A 168 1.16 -4.08 45.96
N ARG A 169 1.05 -4.96 46.97
CA ARG A 169 1.02 -6.42 46.79
C ARG A 169 -0.31 -6.96 46.25
N ARG A 170 -1.35 -6.11 46.16
CA ARG A 170 -2.68 -6.48 45.67
C ARG A 170 -2.75 -6.58 44.13
N ILE A 171 -1.67 -6.26 43.43
CA ILE A 171 -1.63 -6.29 41.97
C ILE A 171 -1.40 -7.73 41.54
N ASP A 172 -2.31 -8.28 40.75
CA ASP A 172 -2.23 -9.67 40.29
C ASP A 172 -1.45 -9.84 38.99
N ALA A 173 -1.45 -8.83 38.12
CA ALA A 173 -0.74 -8.86 36.83
C ALA A 173 -0.35 -7.47 36.35
N VAL A 174 0.78 -7.36 35.64
CA VAL A 174 1.24 -6.11 35.03
C VAL A 174 1.42 -6.29 33.53
N ALA A 175 1.05 -5.27 32.76
CA ALA A 175 1.39 -5.16 31.34
C ALA A 175 1.94 -3.76 31.04
N ALA A 176 3.25 -3.65 30.91
CA ALA A 176 3.94 -2.39 30.66
C ALA A 176 4.49 -2.35 29.24
N ASP A 177 4.14 -1.30 28.50
CA ASP A 177 4.59 -1.11 27.11
C ASP A 177 5.56 0.07 27.02
N ILE A 178 6.62 -0.06 26.22
CA ILE A 178 7.51 1.04 25.79
C ILE A 178 7.90 1.94 26.97
N THR A 179 8.47 1.35 28.03
CA THR A 179 8.76 2.06 29.28
C THR A 179 10.21 1.95 29.71
N TRP A 180 10.61 2.71 30.73
CA TRP A 180 11.96 2.70 31.28
C TRP A 180 12.14 1.68 32.40
N ASN A 181 13.40 1.32 32.63
CA ASN A 181 13.88 0.66 33.83
C ASN A 181 14.51 1.67 34.79
N ASP A 182 15.43 2.49 34.27
CA ASP A 182 16.08 3.57 35.00
C ASP A 182 16.03 4.86 34.17
N LEU A 183 15.31 5.87 34.68
CA LEU A 183 15.10 7.13 34.01
C LEU A 183 16.38 8.00 33.96
N SER A 184 17.29 7.80 34.91
CA SER A 184 18.61 8.44 34.89
C SER A 184 19.45 7.91 33.72
N GLU A 185 19.39 6.60 33.45
CA GLU A 185 20.03 6.01 32.27
C GLU A 185 19.28 6.32 30.97
N ALA A 186 17.95 6.45 31.02
CA ALA A 186 17.16 6.80 29.84
C ALA A 186 17.44 8.24 29.36
N LEU A 187 17.57 9.21 30.28
CA LEU A 187 17.79 10.63 29.97
C LEU A 187 19.27 11.03 29.91
N PHE A 188 20.14 10.30 30.60
CA PHE A 188 21.61 10.46 30.58
C PHE A 188 22.28 9.11 30.27
N PRO A 189 22.02 8.49 29.11
CA PRO A 189 22.59 7.19 28.75
C PRO A 189 24.11 7.26 28.64
N ASN A 190 24.77 6.25 29.22
CA ASN A 190 26.18 6.02 29.04
C ASN A 190 26.45 4.57 28.66
N ALA A 191 26.94 4.37 27.45
CA ALA A 191 27.29 3.05 26.95
C ALA A 191 28.65 2.53 27.47
N ALA A 192 29.42 3.36 28.18
CA ALA A 192 30.81 3.08 28.57
C ALA A 192 31.08 3.15 30.08
N GLY A 193 30.15 2.63 30.90
CA GLY A 193 30.30 2.47 32.36
C GLY A 193 29.27 3.24 33.18
N ASP A 194 29.43 3.23 34.50
CA ASP A 194 28.37 3.58 35.48
C ASP A 194 28.26 5.09 35.79
N GLN A 195 28.99 5.94 35.08
CA GLN A 195 28.94 7.39 35.27
C GLN A 195 27.77 8.00 34.48
N PRO A 196 27.18 9.13 34.94
CA PRO A 196 26.13 9.82 34.20
C PRO A 196 26.56 10.11 32.76
N GLY A 197 25.67 9.80 31.83
CA GLY A 197 25.95 9.86 30.41
C GLY A 197 25.70 11.21 29.77
N VAL A 198 25.38 11.16 28.48
CA VAL A 198 25.13 12.34 27.65
C VAL A 198 23.65 12.72 27.73
N PHE A 199 23.34 13.97 28.08
CA PHE A 199 21.96 14.42 28.22
C PHE A 199 21.17 14.37 26.90
N LYS A 200 20.05 13.64 26.88
CA LYS A 200 19.09 13.57 25.75
C LYS A 200 18.23 14.85 25.65
N LYS A 201 18.83 15.95 25.21
CA LYS A 201 18.18 17.27 25.19
C LYS A 201 16.86 17.31 24.40
N GLN A 202 16.77 16.60 23.26
CA GLN A 202 15.56 16.67 22.41
C GLN A 202 14.37 16.01 23.10
N TRP A 203 14.58 14.79 23.62
CA TRP A 203 13.55 14.06 24.34
C TRP A 203 13.14 14.72 25.65
N ALA A 204 14.13 15.22 26.43
CA ALA A 204 13.84 15.99 27.62
C ALA A 204 13.02 17.26 27.29
N GLY A 205 13.37 17.96 26.21
CA GLY A 205 12.60 19.11 25.72
C GLY A 205 11.14 18.78 25.40
N VAL A 206 10.90 17.64 24.72
CA VAL A 206 9.54 17.16 24.44
C VAL A 206 8.77 16.85 25.72
N LEU A 207 9.38 16.14 26.66
CA LEU A 207 8.77 15.76 27.94
C LEU A 207 8.33 17.00 28.73
N PHE A 208 9.22 17.99 28.87
CA PHE A 208 8.91 19.20 29.62
C PHE A 208 8.00 20.19 28.88
N ALA A 209 7.86 20.06 27.56
CA ALA A 209 6.86 20.80 26.77
C ALA A 209 5.46 20.17 26.80
N ALA A 210 5.35 18.87 27.10
CA ALA A 210 4.11 18.10 27.00
C ALA A 210 3.17 18.19 28.21
N ALA A 211 3.51 18.96 29.26
CA ALA A 211 2.65 19.21 30.42
C ALA A 211 2.14 20.68 30.45
N PRO A 212 1.25 21.07 29.52
CA PRO A 212 0.73 22.43 29.47
C PRO A 212 -0.05 22.76 30.74
N GLY A 213 0.21 23.95 31.29
CA GLY A 213 -0.47 24.45 32.49
C GLY A 213 -0.69 25.95 32.41
N GLU A 214 -1.83 26.40 32.95
CA GLU A 214 -2.15 27.83 33.12
C GLU A 214 -1.34 28.51 34.25
N GLN A 215 -0.52 27.76 34.99
CA GLN A 215 0.32 28.29 36.06
C GLN A 215 1.51 29.06 35.47
N PRO A 216 1.80 30.30 35.92
CA PRO A 216 2.93 31.07 35.43
C PRO A 216 4.25 30.45 35.92
N GLY A 217 4.93 29.71 35.04
CA GLY A 217 6.22 29.08 35.31
C GLY A 217 6.81 28.42 34.07
N ALA A 218 8.13 28.25 34.04
CA ALA A 218 8.86 27.75 32.86
C ALA A 218 8.61 26.26 32.53
N CYS A 219 7.99 25.48 33.44
CA CYS A 219 7.68 24.05 33.23
C CYS A 219 6.20 23.70 33.50
N GLY A 220 5.24 24.60 33.29
CA GLY A 220 3.80 24.25 33.36
C GLY A 220 3.36 23.62 34.70
N ARG A 221 2.85 22.38 34.66
CA ARG A 221 2.31 21.64 35.83
C ARG A 221 3.29 20.68 36.50
N PHE A 222 4.58 20.73 36.15
CA PHE A 222 5.60 19.94 36.85
C PHE A 222 5.84 20.46 38.29
N ALA A 223 6.23 19.55 39.18
CA ALA A 223 6.68 19.90 40.51
C ALA A 223 7.89 20.86 40.47
N PRO A 224 8.01 21.83 41.40
CA PRO A 224 9.05 22.87 41.32
C PRO A 224 10.49 22.34 41.36
N ASP A 225 10.75 21.30 42.15
CA ASP A 225 12.02 20.60 42.26
C ASP A 225 12.39 19.89 40.96
N LEU A 226 11.44 19.19 40.33
CA LEU A 226 11.63 18.54 39.03
C LEU A 226 11.87 19.57 37.90
N CYS A 227 11.16 20.69 37.92
CA CYS A 227 11.40 21.79 36.99
C CYS A 227 12.80 22.40 37.18
N ALA A 228 13.24 22.62 38.42
CA ALA A 228 14.57 23.14 38.72
C ALA A 228 15.67 22.15 38.27
N ALA A 229 15.47 20.85 38.53
CA ALA A 229 16.36 19.78 38.09
C ALA A 229 16.52 19.78 36.56
N TYR A 230 15.40 19.87 35.81
CA TYR A 230 15.44 19.97 34.35
C TYR A 230 16.16 21.21 33.85
N GLN A 231 15.88 22.40 34.41
CA GLN A 231 16.53 23.63 33.97
C GLN A 231 18.04 23.58 34.17
N ARG A 232 18.51 23.01 35.29
CA ARG A 232 19.94 22.78 35.52
C ARG A 232 20.53 21.82 34.49
N ALA A 233 19.90 20.67 34.29
CA ALA A 233 20.31 19.68 33.28
C ALA A 233 20.34 20.26 31.86
N ALA A 234 19.34 21.05 31.49
CA ALA A 234 19.25 21.68 30.18
C ALA A 234 20.29 22.78 29.96
N ALA A 235 20.69 23.47 31.04
CA ALA A 235 21.72 24.51 30.97
C ALA A 235 23.14 23.93 30.89
N THR A 236 23.43 22.83 31.58
CA THR A 236 24.79 22.27 31.69
C THR A 236 25.01 21.05 30.79
N GLY A 237 23.95 20.33 30.42
CA GLY A 237 24.03 19.00 29.83
C GLY A 237 24.47 17.91 30.81
N GLU A 238 24.49 18.19 32.11
CA GLU A 238 24.98 17.30 33.16
C GLU A 238 23.90 16.97 34.19
N ALA A 239 23.97 15.76 34.75
CA ALA A 239 23.15 15.36 35.90
C ALA A 239 24.00 15.44 37.18
N ASP A 240 23.62 16.35 38.09
CA ASP A 240 24.14 16.37 39.45
C ASP A 240 23.52 15.25 40.30
N ALA A 241 24.03 15.06 41.52
CA ALA A 241 23.57 14.00 42.41
C ALA A 241 22.07 14.12 42.79
N GLU A 242 21.53 15.33 42.82
CA GLU A 242 20.12 15.59 43.13
C GLU A 242 19.22 15.18 41.96
N ILE A 243 19.59 15.56 40.73
CA ILE A 243 18.91 15.13 39.51
C ILE A 243 18.88 13.60 39.43
N LEU A 244 20.02 12.93 39.65
CA LEU A 244 20.09 11.47 39.61
C LEU A 244 19.23 10.82 40.70
N ALA A 245 19.19 11.39 41.90
CA ALA A 245 18.36 10.87 42.99
C ALA A 245 16.86 10.96 42.64
N LEU A 246 16.41 12.11 42.09
CA LEU A 246 15.03 12.29 41.64
C LEU A 246 14.64 11.29 40.56
N LEU A 247 15.47 11.14 39.51
CA LEU A 247 15.19 10.22 38.41
C LEU A 247 15.19 8.74 38.85
N ARG A 248 16.09 8.36 39.76
CA ARG A 248 16.14 6.99 40.32
C ARG A 248 14.96 6.68 41.24
N ALA A 249 14.47 7.67 42.00
CA ALA A 249 13.26 7.50 42.80
C ALA A 249 12.03 7.20 41.92
N ALA A 250 12.00 7.79 40.72
CA ALA A 250 10.99 7.57 39.67
C ALA A 250 11.23 6.32 38.80
N SER A 251 12.10 5.39 39.20
CA SER A 251 12.57 4.29 38.34
C SER A 251 12.19 2.91 38.85
N PRO A 252 11.56 2.05 38.01
CA PRO A 252 11.28 0.66 38.36
C PRO A 252 12.50 -0.16 38.82
N ALA A 253 13.71 0.17 38.36
CA ALA A 253 14.95 -0.49 38.76
C ALA A 253 15.11 -0.66 40.29
N GLY A 254 14.62 0.29 41.09
CA GLY A 254 14.68 0.23 42.56
C GLY A 254 13.62 -0.66 43.23
N VAL A 255 12.72 -1.28 42.45
CA VAL A 255 11.59 -2.06 42.99
C VAL A 255 11.39 -3.43 42.33
N LEU A 256 12.19 -3.81 41.33
CA LEU A 256 11.97 -5.04 40.56
C LEU A 256 11.95 -6.31 41.43
N ASP A 257 12.76 -6.32 42.49
CA ASP A 257 12.85 -7.39 43.49
C ASP A 257 11.58 -7.57 44.31
N ARG A 258 10.74 -6.53 44.35
CA ARG A 258 9.46 -6.52 45.04
C ARG A 258 8.29 -6.88 44.14
N ILE A 259 8.45 -6.90 42.82
CA ILE A 259 7.36 -7.23 41.89
C ILE A 259 7.09 -8.74 41.91
N THR A 260 5.97 -9.14 42.51
CA THR A 260 5.49 -10.55 42.51
C THR A 260 4.42 -10.84 41.47
N ALA A 261 3.84 -9.81 40.87
CA ALA A 261 2.84 -9.95 39.82
C ALA A 261 3.49 -10.42 38.51
N PRO A 262 3.00 -11.49 37.86
CA PRO A 262 3.39 -11.82 36.50
C PRO A 262 3.34 -10.59 35.59
N THR A 263 4.46 -10.31 34.91
CA THR A 263 4.64 -9.08 34.14
C THR A 263 4.83 -9.35 32.65
N LEU A 264 4.01 -8.70 31.82
CA LEU A 264 4.23 -8.55 30.38
C LEU A 264 4.98 -7.24 30.13
N LEU A 265 6.08 -7.33 29.38
CA LEU A 265 6.86 -6.21 28.89
C LEU A 265 6.77 -6.20 27.36
N THR A 266 6.30 -5.11 26.78
CA THR A 266 6.33 -4.92 25.33
C THR A 266 7.19 -3.71 24.99
N GLN A 267 7.96 -3.77 23.89
CA GLN A 267 8.92 -2.71 23.55
C GLN A 267 9.05 -2.53 22.04
N GLY A 268 9.32 -1.29 21.61
CA GLY A 268 9.55 -0.93 20.21
C GLY A 268 11.02 -1.06 19.81
N GLU A 269 11.30 -1.75 18.71
CA GLU A 269 12.65 -1.96 18.17
C GLU A 269 13.43 -0.69 17.80
N ARG A 270 12.72 0.41 17.53
CA ARG A 270 13.25 1.72 17.15
C ARG A 270 13.00 2.78 18.21
N ASP A 271 12.66 2.38 19.43
CA ASP A 271 12.49 3.32 20.53
C ASP A 271 13.86 3.92 20.92
N SER A 272 14.04 5.21 20.61
CA SER A 272 15.24 5.97 20.96
C SER A 272 15.16 6.64 22.33
N LEU A 273 13.97 6.74 22.94
CA LEU A 273 13.79 7.23 24.30
C LEU A 273 14.10 6.12 25.31
N PHE A 274 13.34 5.03 25.24
CA PHE A 274 13.49 3.84 26.09
C PHE A 274 13.91 2.66 25.22
N SER A 275 15.22 2.51 25.02
CA SER A 275 15.76 1.45 24.16
C SER A 275 15.35 0.04 24.59
N LEU A 276 15.53 -0.95 23.70
CA LEU A 276 15.37 -2.37 24.01
C LEU A 276 16.07 -2.80 25.31
N GLY A 277 17.24 -2.20 25.62
CA GLY A 277 17.97 -2.49 26.86
C GLY A 277 17.23 -2.15 28.14
N GLN A 278 16.30 -1.18 28.12
CA GLN A 278 15.48 -0.83 29.29
C GLN A 278 14.41 -1.90 29.56
N ALA A 279 13.74 -2.39 28.52
CA ALA A 279 12.77 -3.48 28.65
C ALA A 279 13.46 -4.78 29.11
N ASP A 280 14.60 -5.10 28.52
CA ASP A 280 15.41 -6.27 28.85
C ASP A 280 15.99 -6.20 30.28
N ALA A 281 16.36 -5.00 30.77
CA ALA A 281 16.75 -4.79 32.16
C ALA A 281 15.59 -5.03 33.14
N ASN A 282 14.39 -4.50 32.85
CA ASN A 282 13.18 -4.81 33.61
C ASN A 282 12.88 -6.31 33.62
N ALA A 283 12.91 -6.96 32.45
CA ALA A 283 12.60 -8.37 32.30
C ALA A 283 13.54 -9.24 33.13
N ARG A 284 14.85 -9.01 33.01
CA ARG A 284 15.87 -9.73 33.80
C ARG A 284 15.72 -9.48 35.29
N GLY A 285 15.55 -8.23 35.70
CA GLY A 285 15.46 -7.89 37.11
C GLY A 285 14.25 -8.54 37.78
N ILE A 286 13.09 -8.53 37.13
CA ILE A 286 11.88 -9.19 37.66
C ILE A 286 12.05 -10.72 37.65
N ALA A 287 12.52 -11.29 36.54
CA ALA A 287 12.70 -12.73 36.41
C ALA A 287 13.76 -13.30 37.36
N ALA A 288 14.77 -12.52 37.74
CA ALA A 288 15.80 -12.91 38.70
C ALA A 288 15.24 -13.30 40.08
N HIS A 289 14.02 -12.83 40.41
CA HIS A 289 13.33 -13.13 41.66
C HIS A 289 12.24 -14.22 41.50
N GLY A 290 12.20 -14.91 40.37
CA GLY A 290 11.28 -16.03 40.12
C GLY A 290 9.88 -15.62 39.68
N THR A 291 9.64 -14.32 39.47
CA THR A 291 8.38 -13.81 38.94
C THR A 291 8.27 -14.12 37.44
N PRO A 292 7.16 -14.69 36.95
CA PRO A 292 6.97 -14.93 35.52
C PRO A 292 6.99 -13.64 34.71
N VAL A 293 7.79 -13.61 33.64
CA VAL A 293 7.89 -12.48 32.71
C VAL A 293 7.64 -12.96 31.29
N LYS A 294 6.91 -12.17 30.51
CA LYS A 294 6.87 -12.26 29.05
C LYS A 294 7.44 -10.98 28.47
N GLU A 295 8.34 -11.09 27.50
CA GLU A 295 8.88 -9.94 26.79
C GLU A 295 8.59 -10.05 25.28
N ILE A 296 8.05 -8.97 24.69
CA ILE A 296 7.71 -8.89 23.26
C ILE A 296 8.34 -7.64 22.66
N TRP A 297 9.27 -7.83 21.74
CA TRP A 297 9.83 -6.77 20.91
C TRP A 297 9.07 -6.66 19.60
N ARG A 298 8.57 -5.46 19.31
CA ARG A 298 7.69 -5.17 18.19
C ARG A 298 8.34 -4.15 17.28
N SER A 299 8.08 -4.26 15.99
CA SER A 299 8.50 -3.23 15.04
C SER A 299 7.76 -1.91 15.33
N GLY A 300 8.52 -0.83 15.52
CA GLY A 300 7.96 0.47 15.89
C GLY A 300 8.97 1.29 16.70
N GLY A 301 8.66 2.56 16.95
CA GLY A 301 9.42 3.45 17.84
C GLY A 301 8.48 4.09 18.87
N HIS A 302 8.99 5.04 19.66
CA HIS A 302 8.23 5.70 20.73
C HIS A 302 7.05 6.56 20.23
N ASP A 303 6.97 6.82 18.92
CA ASP A 303 6.06 7.75 18.24
C ASP A 303 5.22 7.20 17.11
N ARG A 304 5.48 5.96 16.69
CA ARG A 304 4.75 5.39 15.57
C ARG A 304 3.56 4.60 16.07
N THR A 305 2.41 5.28 16.05
CA THR A 305 1.08 4.72 15.71
C THR A 305 0.64 3.45 16.45
N THR A 306 1.10 3.23 17.68
CA THR A 306 0.54 2.19 18.55
C THR A 306 -0.37 2.89 19.55
N SER A 307 -1.66 2.91 19.26
CA SER A 307 -2.66 3.38 20.21
C SER A 307 -2.74 2.41 21.40
N ALA A 308 -3.22 2.87 22.55
CA ALA A 308 -3.53 1.97 23.67
C ALA A 308 -4.47 0.82 23.25
N ALA A 309 -5.29 1.02 22.20
CA ALA A 309 -6.17 -0.01 21.65
C ALA A 309 -5.40 -1.14 20.94
N ASP A 310 -4.25 -0.85 20.33
CA ASP A 310 -3.41 -1.85 19.65
C ASP A 310 -2.72 -2.80 20.64
N LEU A 311 -2.61 -2.39 21.91
CA LEU A 311 -2.06 -3.19 23.00
C LEU A 311 -3.08 -4.14 23.63
N VAL A 312 -4.38 -3.88 23.45
CA VAL A 312 -5.46 -4.65 24.10
C VAL A 312 -5.36 -6.16 23.86
N PRO A 313 -5.05 -6.67 22.65
CA PRO A 313 -4.88 -8.10 22.46
C PRO A 313 -3.78 -8.70 23.34
N TYR A 314 -2.62 -8.04 23.45
CA TYR A 314 -1.50 -8.51 24.27
C TYR A 314 -1.85 -8.46 25.76
N VAL A 315 -2.51 -7.39 26.21
CA VAL A 315 -2.99 -7.26 27.60
C VAL A 315 -4.00 -8.35 27.93
N ASP A 316 -4.96 -8.63 27.06
CA ASP A 316 -5.97 -9.67 27.30
C ASP A 316 -5.37 -11.08 27.28
N ASP A 317 -4.47 -11.37 26.33
CA ASP A 317 -3.79 -12.67 26.28
C ASP A 317 -2.93 -12.92 27.53
N TRP A 318 -2.35 -11.86 28.12
CA TRP A 318 -1.57 -11.96 29.36
C TRP A 318 -2.45 -12.02 30.62
N PHE A 319 -3.48 -11.17 30.71
CA PHE A 319 -4.36 -11.08 31.87
C PHE A 319 -5.41 -12.19 31.92
N GLY A 320 -5.81 -12.75 30.78
CA GLY A 320 -6.80 -13.83 30.71
C GLY A 320 -6.45 -15.04 31.59
N PRO A 321 -5.24 -15.61 31.49
CA PRO A 321 -4.80 -16.70 32.36
C PRO A 321 -4.78 -16.33 33.85
N VAL A 322 -4.33 -15.13 34.19
CA VAL A 322 -4.10 -14.71 35.59
C VAL A 322 -5.40 -14.24 36.25
N LEU A 323 -6.10 -13.30 35.63
CA LEU A 323 -7.28 -12.65 36.20
C LEU A 323 -8.57 -13.45 35.97
N GLN A 324 -8.72 -14.06 34.79
CA GLN A 324 -9.94 -14.78 34.39
C GLN A 324 -9.79 -16.32 34.42
N GLY A 325 -8.59 -16.87 34.64
CA GLY A 325 -8.34 -18.31 34.59
C GLY A 325 -8.48 -18.93 33.19
N ARG A 326 -8.36 -18.13 32.13
CA ARG A 326 -8.44 -18.60 30.73
C ARG A 326 -7.08 -19.00 30.18
N GLY A 327 -6.87 -20.30 29.95
CA GLY A 327 -5.66 -20.79 29.28
C GLY A 327 -4.47 -20.95 30.21
N ARG A 328 -3.26 -20.93 29.64
CA ARG A 328 -1.99 -21.05 30.39
C ARG A 328 -1.16 -19.80 30.16
N LEU A 329 -0.44 -19.37 31.20
CA LEU A 329 0.49 -18.27 31.10
C LEU A 329 1.64 -18.64 30.15
N ASP A 330 1.95 -17.73 29.24
CA ASP A 330 2.98 -17.91 28.22
C ASP A 330 4.16 -16.97 28.49
N THR A 331 5.28 -17.51 28.95
CA THR A 331 6.48 -16.73 29.29
C THR A 331 7.55 -16.77 28.20
N SER A 332 7.19 -17.01 26.93
CA SER A 332 8.17 -16.98 25.84
C SER A 332 8.63 -15.56 25.53
N PHE A 333 9.87 -15.44 25.05
CA PHE A 333 10.34 -14.21 24.43
C PHE A 333 9.89 -14.17 22.96
N GLU A 334 9.33 -13.05 22.53
CA GLU A 334 8.88 -12.84 21.15
C GLU A 334 9.55 -11.60 20.55
N VAL A 335 9.97 -11.70 19.30
CA VAL A 335 10.62 -10.60 18.59
C VAL A 335 10.12 -10.51 17.16
N ALA A 336 9.70 -9.32 16.72
CA ALA A 336 9.38 -9.11 15.31
C ALA A 336 10.69 -9.05 14.51
N VAL A 337 10.83 -9.88 13.48
CA VAL A 337 12.03 -9.86 12.64
C VAL A 337 11.72 -9.09 11.37
N PRO A 338 12.26 -7.88 11.14
CA PRO A 338 11.99 -7.10 9.94
C PRO A 338 12.33 -7.89 8.66
N GLY A 339 11.47 -7.82 7.65
CA GLY A 339 11.71 -8.48 6.36
C GLY A 339 11.56 -10.01 6.34
N SER A 340 11.16 -10.64 7.46
CA SER A 340 11.04 -12.11 7.58
C SER A 340 9.75 -12.71 6.98
N GLY A 341 8.84 -11.88 6.46
CA GLY A 341 7.61 -12.34 5.80
C GLY A 341 7.18 -11.45 4.64
N ILE A 342 6.18 -11.92 3.90
CA ILE A 342 5.47 -11.15 2.87
C ILE A 342 3.99 -11.13 3.25
N SER A 343 3.39 -9.95 3.29
CA SER A 343 1.95 -9.77 3.51
C SER A 343 1.18 -10.43 2.38
N ALA A 344 0.25 -11.32 2.72
CA ALA A 344 -0.64 -11.94 1.73
C ALA A 344 -1.59 -10.92 1.08
N ASP A 345 -1.89 -9.82 1.79
CA ASP A 345 -2.85 -8.81 1.34
C ASP A 345 -2.19 -7.74 0.46
N THR A 346 -0.94 -7.36 0.76
CA THR A 346 -0.25 -6.24 0.09
C THR A 346 0.97 -6.66 -0.73
N GLY A 347 1.43 -7.90 -0.62
CA GLY A 347 2.65 -8.38 -1.29
C GLY A 347 3.94 -7.71 -0.80
N GLN A 348 3.87 -6.87 0.24
CA GLN A 348 5.02 -6.17 0.81
C GLN A 348 5.71 -7.01 1.88
N THR A 349 6.99 -6.74 2.11
CA THR A 349 7.74 -7.34 3.22
C THR A 349 7.14 -6.89 4.56
N VAL A 350 6.91 -7.85 5.46
CA VAL A 350 6.39 -7.64 6.81
C VAL A 350 7.29 -8.33 7.83
N ALA A 351 7.27 -7.85 9.07
CA ALA A 351 7.91 -8.55 10.16
C ALA A 351 7.05 -9.75 10.60
N ARG A 352 7.67 -10.92 10.80
CA ARG A 352 7.07 -12.06 11.48
C ARG A 352 7.63 -12.14 12.90
N SER A 353 6.79 -12.53 13.85
CA SER A 353 7.25 -12.83 15.21
C SER A 353 8.10 -14.10 15.19
N LEU A 354 9.27 -14.05 15.78
CA LEU A 354 10.12 -15.18 16.11
C LEU A 354 10.01 -15.41 17.61
N ARG A 355 9.80 -16.67 17.98
CA ARG A 355 9.57 -17.06 19.37
C ARG A 355 10.77 -17.85 19.90
N ALA A 356 11.26 -17.45 21.07
CA ALA A 356 12.26 -18.14 21.84
C ALA A 356 11.67 -18.57 23.20
N ASP A 357 11.83 -19.84 23.55
CA ASP A 357 11.14 -20.44 24.70
C ASP A 357 11.83 -20.15 26.05
N ASP A 358 12.98 -19.47 26.05
CA ASP A 358 13.80 -19.16 27.23
C ASP A 358 13.44 -17.86 27.96
N GLY A 359 12.37 -17.17 27.55
CA GLY A 359 11.66 -16.15 28.34
C GLY A 359 12.42 -14.84 28.64
N ALA A 360 13.60 -14.67 28.06
CA ALA A 360 14.35 -13.43 28.02
C ALA A 360 15.21 -13.40 26.75
N THR A 361 15.82 -12.27 26.43
CA THR A 361 16.77 -12.17 25.32
C THR A 361 17.84 -13.27 25.40
N SER A 362 18.01 -14.01 24.30
CA SER A 362 19.03 -15.06 24.19
C SER A 362 20.42 -14.49 24.51
N ARG A 363 21.13 -15.07 25.48
CA ARG A 363 22.48 -14.66 25.89
C ARG A 363 23.59 -15.06 24.90
N ARG A 364 23.24 -15.50 23.68
CA ARG A 364 24.22 -15.99 22.72
C ARG A 364 24.94 -14.83 22.07
N THR A 365 26.26 -14.81 22.26
CA THR A 365 27.16 -13.85 21.62
C THR A 365 28.02 -14.58 20.60
N ASN A 366 28.07 -14.03 19.38
CA ASN A 366 28.99 -14.47 18.34
C ASN A 366 30.15 -13.48 18.26
N GLN A 367 31.38 -13.98 18.30
CA GLN A 367 32.57 -13.14 18.16
C GLN A 367 32.81 -12.86 16.68
N VAL A 368 32.84 -11.58 16.32
CA VAL A 368 33.15 -11.10 14.97
C VAL A 368 34.39 -10.23 15.04
N ALA A 369 35.45 -10.65 14.35
CA ALA A 369 36.67 -9.86 14.25
C ALA A 369 36.41 -8.60 13.39
N VAL A 370 36.66 -7.43 13.97
CA VAL A 370 36.66 -6.14 13.28
C VAL A 370 38.09 -5.61 13.17
N ALA A 371 38.39 -4.86 12.12
CA ALA A 371 39.72 -4.33 11.88
C ALA A 371 39.70 -2.88 11.40
N GLY A 372 40.76 -2.15 11.76
CA GLY A 372 40.99 -0.78 11.33
C GLY A 372 42.17 -0.16 12.10
N PRO A 373 42.96 0.72 11.47
CA PRO A 373 44.00 1.45 12.19
C PRO A 373 43.36 2.43 13.19
N PRO A 374 44.13 2.90 14.20
CA PRO A 374 43.72 4.04 15.03
C PRO A 374 43.35 5.24 14.15
N GLN A 375 42.22 5.86 14.45
CA GLN A 375 41.65 6.97 13.67
C GLN A 375 41.47 8.20 14.55
N THR A 376 41.91 9.36 14.06
CA THR A 376 41.65 10.63 14.73
C THR A 376 40.40 11.28 14.15
N ILE A 377 39.48 11.66 15.04
CA ILE A 377 38.23 12.32 14.74
C ILE A 377 38.10 13.61 15.55
N TYR A 378 37.34 14.56 15.02
CA TYR A 378 37.17 15.88 15.58
C TYR A 378 35.69 16.17 15.85
N ALA A 379 35.41 16.82 16.98
CA ALA A 379 34.12 17.40 17.28
C ALA A 379 34.21 18.91 17.02
N PRO A 380 33.67 19.43 15.91
CA PRO A 380 33.61 20.87 15.66
C PRO A 380 32.67 21.55 16.66
N ALA A 381 33.05 22.71 17.19
CA ALA A 381 32.17 23.51 18.03
C ALA A 381 30.91 23.91 17.26
N GLY A 382 29.73 23.48 17.72
CA GLY A 382 28.45 23.77 17.07
C GLY A 382 28.31 23.21 15.64
N GLY A 383 29.13 22.25 15.22
CA GLY A 383 29.09 21.74 13.86
C GLY A 383 27.93 20.78 13.57
N SER A 384 27.73 20.46 12.28
CA SER A 384 26.68 19.57 11.81
C SER A 384 26.84 18.14 12.38
N PRO A 385 25.73 17.46 12.71
CA PRO A 385 25.76 16.17 13.38
C PRO A 385 26.30 15.05 12.46
N ALA A 386 27.20 14.22 12.99
CA ALA A 386 27.79 13.04 12.38
C ALA A 386 26.93 11.78 12.59
N ALA A 387 25.87 11.88 13.40
CA ALA A 387 24.81 10.91 13.52
C ALA A 387 23.47 11.61 13.76
N VAL A 388 22.36 11.01 13.31
CA VAL A 388 21.02 11.53 13.55
C VAL A 388 20.18 10.42 14.17
N THR A 389 20.03 10.46 15.49
CA THR A 389 19.03 9.65 16.17
C THR A 389 17.64 10.13 15.78
N THR A 390 16.78 9.22 15.29
CA THR A 390 15.41 9.57 14.93
C THR A 390 14.58 9.89 16.17
N VAL A 391 14.00 11.10 16.18
CA VAL A 391 13.04 11.56 17.19
C VAL A 391 11.69 11.81 16.52
N PRO A 392 10.57 11.50 17.19
CA PRO A 392 9.22 11.81 16.76
C PRO A 392 8.99 13.21 16.23
N GLY A 393 8.22 13.33 15.14
CA GLY A 393 7.84 14.61 14.52
C GLY A 393 8.95 15.32 13.74
N LEU A 394 10.23 15.07 14.05
CA LEU A 394 11.41 15.59 13.33
C LEU A 394 11.96 14.61 12.29
N GLY A 395 11.78 13.30 12.50
CA GLY A 395 12.26 12.26 11.59
C GLY A 395 11.70 12.37 10.16
N ALA A 396 10.41 12.74 10.01
CA ALA A 396 9.76 12.92 8.71
C ALA A 396 10.36 14.10 7.91
N LEU A 397 10.62 15.22 8.60
CA LEU A 397 11.22 16.43 8.02
C LEU A 397 12.68 16.20 7.58
N LEU A 398 13.44 15.35 8.29
CA LEU A 398 14.82 15.05 7.96
C LEU A 398 14.96 13.96 6.88
N THR A 399 14.05 12.98 6.81
CA THR A 399 13.99 12.04 5.67
C THR A 399 13.63 12.75 4.37
N ASP A 400 12.75 13.76 4.42
CA ASP A 400 12.41 14.58 3.24
C ASP A 400 13.57 15.53 2.86
N ALA A 401 14.34 16.02 3.83
CA ALA A 401 15.54 16.80 3.57
C ALA A 401 16.71 15.96 3.00
N ALA A 402 16.85 14.70 3.42
CA ALA A 402 17.81 13.75 2.85
C ALA A 402 17.42 13.31 1.42
N ALA A 403 16.12 13.23 1.13
CA ALA A 403 15.63 13.01 -0.24
C ALA A 403 15.91 14.22 -1.16
N LEU A 404 15.93 15.44 -0.60
CA LEU A 404 16.27 16.66 -1.34
C LEU A 404 17.78 16.84 -1.59
N SER A 405 18.66 16.30 -0.73
CA SER A 405 20.11 16.31 -0.96
C SER A 405 20.59 15.22 -1.94
N GLY A 406 19.81 14.15 -2.12
CA GLY A 406 20.05 13.11 -3.15
C GLY A 406 19.70 13.52 -4.59
N ALA A 407 19.02 14.66 -4.80
CA ALA A 407 18.60 15.12 -6.13
C ALA A 407 19.70 15.86 -6.94
N ALA A 408 20.93 15.96 -6.42
CA ALA A 408 22.03 16.68 -7.08
C ALA A 408 22.96 15.80 -7.94
N ALA A 409 22.72 14.49 -8.08
CA ALA A 409 23.49 13.63 -8.97
C ALA A 409 22.71 13.31 -10.26
N ARG A 410 22.93 14.12 -11.31
CA ARG A 410 22.45 13.82 -12.67
C ARG A 410 23.11 12.52 -13.20
N PRO A 411 22.36 11.63 -13.89
CA PRO A 411 22.95 10.48 -14.56
C PRO A 411 23.52 10.91 -15.91
N GLY A 412 24.83 10.77 -16.10
CA GLY A 412 25.44 11.03 -17.40
C GLY A 412 26.95 11.17 -17.40
N SER A 413 27.69 10.06 -17.32
CA SER A 413 28.85 9.81 -18.18
C SER A 413 29.30 8.36 -18.04
N ALA A 414 29.42 7.68 -19.17
CA ALA A 414 29.95 6.33 -19.26
C ALA A 414 31.47 6.35 -18.94
N ALA A 415 31.91 5.45 -18.07
CA ALA A 415 33.33 5.09 -17.93
C ALA A 415 33.50 3.59 -18.19
N SER A 416 34.47 3.29 -19.05
CA SER A 416 34.77 2.00 -19.68
C SER A 416 35.07 0.84 -18.71
N PRO A 417 34.83 -0.42 -19.11
CA PRO A 417 35.16 -1.59 -18.31
C PRO A 417 36.66 -1.90 -18.41
N GLY A 418 37.40 -1.73 -17.31
CA GLY A 418 38.79 -2.17 -17.25
C GLY A 418 39.65 -1.47 -16.20
N SER A 419 39.42 -1.74 -14.92
CA SER A 419 40.48 -1.65 -13.90
C SER A 419 40.15 -2.52 -12.70
N ALA A 420 41.18 -3.18 -12.17
CA ALA A 420 41.10 -4.14 -11.08
C ALA A 420 40.58 -3.50 -9.78
N ALA A 421 39.81 -4.30 -9.02
CA ALA A 421 39.30 -3.95 -7.71
C ALA A 421 40.41 -3.47 -6.75
N PRO A 422 40.26 -2.33 -6.05
CA PRO A 422 41.19 -1.95 -5.01
C PRO A 422 40.80 -2.65 -3.71
N SER A 423 41.54 -3.69 -3.35
CA SER A 423 41.59 -4.26 -2.01
C SER A 423 42.32 -3.30 -1.06
N GLY A 424 41.59 -2.36 -0.43
CA GLY A 424 42.15 -1.45 0.58
C GLY A 424 41.09 -0.57 1.27
N PRO A 425 41.39 0.00 2.45
CA PRO A 425 40.45 0.78 3.27
C PRO A 425 40.02 2.13 2.65
N ALA A 426 40.52 2.47 1.46
CA ALA A 426 40.18 3.68 0.73
C ALA A 426 38.84 3.59 -0.06
N ALA A 427 38.17 2.43 -0.07
CA ALA A 427 36.89 2.23 -0.75
C ALA A 427 35.65 2.73 0.02
N LEU A 428 35.83 3.36 1.20
CA LEU A 428 34.75 3.87 2.06
C LEU A 428 34.41 5.35 1.81
N THR A 429 34.91 5.97 0.74
CA THR A 429 34.70 7.40 0.43
C THR A 429 33.40 7.71 -0.33
N GLY A 430 32.55 6.71 -0.60
CA GLY A 430 31.28 6.84 -1.34
C GLY A 430 30.00 6.81 -0.51
N LEU A 431 30.03 7.23 0.77
CA LEU A 431 28.92 7.03 1.73
C LEU A 431 28.02 8.27 1.84
N ALA A 432 27.00 8.37 0.99
CA ALA A 432 26.00 9.45 1.03
C ALA A 432 24.67 9.08 1.71
N GLY A 433 24.53 7.85 2.25
CA GLY A 433 23.27 7.35 2.84
C GLY A 433 23.14 7.49 4.35
N LEU A 434 24.26 7.55 5.08
CA LEU A 434 24.35 7.76 6.54
C LEU A 434 25.68 8.47 6.83
N ALA A 435 25.66 9.37 7.81
CA ALA A 435 26.61 10.44 8.09
C ALA A 435 28.04 10.02 8.50
N MET A 436 28.80 9.30 7.67
CA MET A 436 30.25 9.19 7.88
C MET A 436 30.96 10.45 7.39
N ILE A 437 30.73 11.56 8.10
CA ILE A 437 31.39 12.84 7.81
C ILE A 437 32.91 12.62 7.99
N PRO A 438 33.71 12.81 6.92
CA PRO A 438 35.14 12.58 6.98
C PRO A 438 35.79 13.37 8.11
N GLY A 439 36.58 12.68 8.93
CA GLY A 439 37.26 13.28 10.08
C GLY A 439 36.38 13.51 11.32
N GLN A 440 35.11 13.09 11.33
CA GLN A 440 34.24 13.12 12.52
C GLN A 440 33.75 11.72 12.95
N VAL A 441 33.98 10.69 12.12
CA VAL A 441 33.60 9.31 12.40
C VAL A 441 34.81 8.39 12.23
N ALA A 442 35.04 7.53 13.23
CA ALA A 442 35.99 6.44 13.18
C ALA A 442 35.22 5.14 12.89
N ALA A 443 35.72 4.32 11.96
CA ALA A 443 35.04 3.10 11.55
C ALA A 443 35.96 1.86 11.63
N PHE A 444 35.45 0.78 12.21
CA PHE A 444 36.13 -0.51 12.30
C PHE A 444 35.24 -1.59 11.71
N ALA A 445 35.73 -2.29 10.68
CA ALA A 445 34.91 -3.14 9.84
C ALA A 445 35.32 -4.61 9.94
N SER A 446 34.34 -5.51 9.90
CA SER A 446 34.58 -6.94 9.76
C SER A 446 35.01 -7.32 8.34
N ALA A 447 35.57 -8.51 8.19
CA ALA A 447 35.54 -9.21 6.91
C ALA A 447 34.08 -9.49 6.49
N PRO A 448 33.79 -9.74 5.20
CA PRO A 448 32.47 -10.21 4.77
C PRO A 448 32.07 -11.44 5.59
N LEU A 449 30.86 -11.42 6.14
CA LEU A 449 30.38 -12.47 7.02
C LEU A 449 30.26 -13.79 6.24
N PRO A 450 30.82 -14.90 6.74
CA PRO A 450 30.78 -16.19 6.03
C PRO A 450 29.37 -16.80 5.99
N THR A 451 28.54 -16.48 6.98
CA THR A 451 27.16 -16.93 7.12
C THR A 451 26.28 -15.78 7.60
N GLY A 452 24.99 -15.81 7.25
CA GLY A 452 24.04 -14.85 7.78
C GLY A 452 23.78 -15.07 9.28
N MET A 453 23.36 -14.02 9.97
CA MET A 453 23.01 -14.07 11.40
C MET A 453 21.83 -13.15 11.72
N LEU A 454 21.04 -13.53 12.72
CA LEU A 454 20.02 -12.66 13.30
C LEU A 454 20.62 -11.97 14.54
N VAL A 455 20.95 -10.70 14.37
CA VAL A 455 21.34 -9.84 15.50
C VAL A 455 20.09 -9.51 16.29
N GLY A 456 20.19 -9.65 17.60
CA GLY A 456 19.07 -9.45 18.50
C GLY A 456 19.54 -9.18 19.91
N GLY A 457 19.47 -7.91 20.33
CA GLY A 457 19.97 -7.44 21.61
C GLY A 457 21.19 -6.52 21.48
N SER A 458 21.83 -6.22 22.60
CA SER A 458 22.93 -5.25 22.69
C SER A 458 24.28 -5.93 22.49
N SER A 459 25.02 -5.52 21.46
CA SER A 459 26.37 -6.03 21.18
C SER A 459 27.42 -5.23 21.96
N THR A 460 28.58 -5.81 22.25
CA THR A 460 29.63 -5.13 23.02
C THR A 460 30.98 -5.14 22.32
N ILE A 461 31.74 -4.05 22.45
CA ILE A 461 33.11 -3.92 21.92
C ILE A 461 34.00 -3.12 22.87
N THR A 462 35.26 -3.51 22.99
CA THR A 462 36.26 -2.74 23.74
C THR A 462 37.02 -1.78 22.82
N LEU A 463 37.01 -0.50 23.16
CA LEU A 463 37.65 0.59 22.43
C LEU A 463 38.69 1.29 23.31
N GLN A 464 39.75 1.79 22.69
CA GLN A 464 40.64 2.77 23.31
C GLN A 464 40.30 4.17 22.86
N VAL A 465 40.03 5.04 23.82
CA VAL A 465 39.75 6.46 23.59
C VAL A 465 40.90 7.28 24.15
N THR A 466 41.51 8.09 23.29
CA THR A 466 42.55 9.06 23.67
C THR A 466 42.05 10.46 23.37
N ALA A 467 41.80 11.26 24.40
CA ALA A 467 41.53 12.70 24.24
C ALA A 467 42.85 13.42 23.97
N ARG A 468 42.88 14.36 23.01
CA ARG A 468 44.13 15.05 22.63
C ARG A 468 44.48 16.20 23.55
N ASP A 469 43.50 17.03 23.87
CA ASP A 469 43.64 18.34 24.51
C ASP A 469 42.72 18.51 25.72
N THR A 470 41.95 17.47 26.05
CA THR A 470 40.81 17.55 26.97
C THR A 470 40.78 16.38 27.95
N THR A 471 40.05 16.58 29.05
CA THR A 471 39.90 15.60 30.14
C THR A 471 38.56 14.86 30.07
N ASP A 472 37.79 15.09 29.01
CA ASP A 472 36.48 14.49 28.76
C ASP A 472 36.34 13.99 27.32
N ALA A 473 35.42 13.07 27.08
CA ALA A 473 35.01 12.67 25.75
C ALA A 473 33.49 12.49 25.68
N THR A 474 32.89 13.03 24.62
CA THR A 474 31.50 12.78 24.22
C THR A 474 31.52 12.15 22.85
N LEU A 475 31.07 10.90 22.73
CA LEU A 475 31.12 10.10 21.51
C LEU A 475 29.79 9.35 21.32
N PHE A 476 29.54 8.88 20.10
CA PHE A 476 28.35 8.11 19.75
C PHE A 476 28.75 6.88 18.94
N ALA A 477 28.56 5.69 19.51
CA ALA A 477 28.88 4.43 18.84
C ALA A 477 27.64 3.81 18.19
N SER A 478 27.78 3.21 17.02
CA SER A 478 26.69 2.50 16.35
C SER A 478 27.19 1.23 15.66
N LEU A 479 26.29 0.27 15.53
CA LEU A 479 26.49 -0.91 14.70
C LEU A 479 25.88 -0.61 13.33
N VAL A 480 26.73 -0.53 12.31
CA VAL A 480 26.36 -0.26 10.92
C VAL A 480 26.54 -1.55 10.11
N VAL A 481 25.65 -1.78 9.16
CA VAL A 481 25.69 -2.92 8.25
C VAL A 481 26.01 -2.39 6.86
N VAL A 482 27.01 -2.97 6.22
CA VAL A 482 27.41 -2.60 4.86
C VAL A 482 27.22 -3.80 3.94
N ASP A 483 26.44 -3.63 2.88
CA ASP A 483 26.21 -4.67 1.89
C ASP A 483 27.41 -4.84 0.92
N PRO A 484 27.45 -5.91 0.11
CA PRO A 484 28.55 -6.15 -0.83
C PRO A 484 28.71 -5.07 -1.91
N ASP A 485 27.64 -4.34 -2.23
CA ASP A 485 27.59 -3.30 -3.25
C ASP A 485 27.93 -1.90 -2.69
N GLY A 486 28.15 -1.80 -1.37
CA GLY A 486 28.53 -0.58 -0.66
C GLY A 486 27.36 0.21 -0.07
N GLY A 487 26.13 -0.32 -0.11
CA GLY A 487 24.99 0.23 0.59
C GLY A 487 25.16 0.14 2.11
N VAL A 488 24.69 1.17 2.80
CA VAL A 488 24.86 1.34 4.25
C VAL A 488 23.50 1.35 4.91
N ASP A 489 23.33 0.47 5.89
CA ASP A 489 22.17 0.43 6.76
C ASP A 489 22.61 0.68 8.20
N LEU A 490 21.88 1.55 8.91
CA LEU A 490 21.99 1.71 10.36
C LEU A 490 20.75 1.07 10.96
N PRO A 491 20.84 -0.21 11.41
CA PRO A 491 19.75 -0.89 12.06
C PRO A 491 19.03 0.02 13.07
N ASN A 492 17.75 0.24 12.80
CA ASN A 492 16.83 1.03 13.63
C ASN A 492 17.20 2.51 13.88
N GLY A 493 18.25 3.04 13.25
CA GLY A 493 18.64 4.45 13.39
C GLY A 493 19.13 4.83 14.79
N LEU A 494 19.63 3.85 15.58
CA LEU A 494 20.01 4.04 16.98
C LEU A 494 21.52 4.21 17.16
N VAL A 495 21.90 5.02 18.16
CA VAL A 495 23.29 5.20 18.59
C VAL A 495 23.44 5.03 20.11
N ALA A 496 24.63 4.63 20.55
CA ALA A 496 25.03 4.44 21.92
C ALA A 496 25.91 5.63 22.36
N PRO A 497 25.37 6.56 23.18
CA PRO A 497 26.12 7.71 23.67
C PRO A 497 27.17 7.26 24.68
N ILE A 498 28.35 7.84 24.60
CA ILE A 498 29.50 7.55 25.46
C ILE A 498 29.95 8.85 26.09
N ARG A 499 29.99 8.88 27.42
CA ARG A 499 30.56 9.98 28.18
C ARG A 499 31.70 9.47 29.06
N LEU A 500 32.88 10.03 28.83
CA LEU A 500 34.07 9.76 29.65
C LEU A 500 34.52 11.05 30.33
N THR A 501 34.88 10.95 31.61
CA THR A 501 35.47 12.03 32.40
C THR A 501 36.79 11.57 33.01
N GLY A 502 37.60 12.52 33.49
CA GLY A 502 38.88 12.23 34.14
C GLY A 502 39.93 11.65 33.19
N LEU A 503 39.83 11.92 31.89
CA LEU A 503 40.84 11.52 30.91
C LEU A 503 42.13 12.32 31.11
N ARG A 504 43.27 11.69 30.82
CA ARG A 504 44.56 12.37 30.73
C ARG A 504 44.87 12.61 29.25
N PRO A 505 45.03 13.87 28.79
CA PRO A 505 45.34 14.17 27.41
C PRO A 505 46.53 13.35 26.89
N GLY A 506 46.39 12.74 25.72
CA GLY A 506 47.40 11.89 25.08
C GLY A 506 47.55 10.48 25.67
N VAL A 507 46.84 10.13 26.75
CA VAL A 507 46.89 8.79 27.36
C VAL A 507 45.64 8.00 26.95
N PRO A 508 45.79 6.81 26.33
CA PRO A 508 44.64 5.98 25.96
C PRO A 508 43.94 5.43 27.21
N LYS A 509 42.60 5.46 27.19
CA LYS A 509 41.73 4.77 28.16
C LYS A 509 40.96 3.67 27.45
N SER A 510 41.10 2.43 27.91
CA SER A 510 40.30 1.29 27.42
C SER A 510 38.92 1.32 28.06
N VAL A 511 37.87 1.19 27.25
CA VAL A 511 36.47 1.21 27.66
C VAL A 511 35.68 0.16 26.91
N THR A 512 34.85 -0.59 27.62
CA THR A 512 33.89 -1.51 26.99
C THR A 512 32.62 -0.75 26.71
N VAL A 513 32.18 -0.78 25.45
CA VAL A 513 31.02 -0.06 24.93
C VAL A 513 29.92 -1.05 24.64
N THR A 514 28.75 -0.83 25.25
CA THR A 514 27.51 -1.52 24.92
C THR A 514 26.79 -0.78 23.80
N LEU A 515 26.78 -1.36 22.60
CA LEU A 515 26.09 -0.81 21.43
C LEU A 515 24.56 -0.90 21.61
N PRO A 516 23.77 -0.11 20.85
CA PRO A 516 22.33 -0.14 20.97
C PRO A 516 21.77 -1.54 20.75
N GLY A 517 20.76 -1.91 21.54
CA GLY A 517 19.99 -3.11 21.29
C GLY A 517 19.26 -2.99 19.96
N VAL A 518 19.53 -3.90 19.03
CA VAL A 518 18.88 -3.91 17.70
C VAL A 518 18.40 -5.32 17.36
N VAL A 519 17.40 -5.37 16.48
CA VAL A 519 16.93 -6.60 15.84
C VAL A 519 17.14 -6.45 14.35
N ALA A 520 18.08 -7.20 13.79
CA ALA A 520 18.44 -7.08 12.37
C ALA A 520 18.90 -8.42 11.80
N GLN A 521 18.33 -8.79 10.66
CA GLN A 521 18.79 -9.96 9.91
C GLN A 521 19.92 -9.53 8.98
N ILE A 522 21.12 -10.04 9.23
CA ILE A 522 22.33 -9.70 8.47
C ILE A 522 22.66 -10.86 7.51
N PRO A 523 22.58 -10.66 6.19
CA PRO A 523 22.89 -11.72 5.23
C PRO A 523 24.39 -12.05 5.18
N ALA A 524 24.71 -13.25 4.68
CA ALA A 524 26.09 -13.59 4.35
C ALA A 524 26.67 -12.60 3.32
N GLY A 525 27.99 -12.39 3.35
CA GLY A 525 28.69 -11.45 2.48
C GLY A 525 28.63 -9.98 2.92
N HIS A 526 27.71 -9.60 3.82
CA HIS A 526 27.66 -8.25 4.39
C HIS A 526 28.80 -8.06 5.41
N ARG A 527 29.11 -6.82 5.75
CA ARG A 527 30.08 -6.44 6.79
C ARG A 527 29.37 -5.78 7.96
N LEU A 528 29.87 -6.05 9.16
CA LEU A 528 29.54 -5.27 10.35
C LEU A 528 30.60 -4.19 10.53
N VAL A 529 30.15 -2.97 10.78
CA VAL A 529 30.99 -1.80 10.99
C VAL A 529 30.62 -1.18 12.32
N VAL A 530 31.58 -1.06 13.23
CA VAL A 530 31.44 -0.22 14.42
C VAL A 530 31.85 1.19 14.04
N ALA A 531 30.89 2.11 14.01
CA ALA A 531 31.12 3.52 13.74
C ALA A 531 31.09 4.30 15.06
N VAL A 532 32.06 5.19 15.26
CA VAL A 532 32.17 6.04 16.45
C VAL A 532 32.24 7.50 15.97
N GLY A 533 31.14 8.22 16.12
CA GLY A 533 31.01 9.63 15.78
C GLY A 533 31.21 10.57 16.97
N THR A 534 31.39 11.85 16.68
CA THR A 534 31.58 12.91 17.69
C THR A 534 30.33 13.74 17.97
N THR A 535 29.31 13.69 17.11
CA THR A 535 28.14 14.56 17.19
C THR A 535 26.85 13.80 16.85
N ASP A 536 25.79 14.04 17.63
CA ASP A 536 24.42 13.59 17.35
C ASP A 536 23.42 14.71 17.73
N SER A 537 22.41 14.93 16.90
CA SER A 537 21.45 16.03 17.09
C SER A 537 20.54 15.89 18.31
N ALA A 538 20.26 14.66 18.76
CA ALA A 538 19.35 14.37 19.87
C ALA A 538 19.95 14.69 21.24
N TYR A 539 21.28 14.85 21.31
CA TYR A 539 22.03 14.95 22.54
C TYR A 539 22.65 16.33 22.75
N HIS A 540 22.92 16.65 24.01
CA HIS A 540 23.74 17.80 24.37
C HIS A 540 25.20 17.55 23.96
N LEU A 541 25.77 18.49 23.21
CA LEU A 541 27.13 18.39 22.67
C LEU A 541 28.05 19.40 23.35
N PRO A 542 29.36 19.10 23.46
CA PRO A 542 30.35 20.08 23.90
C PRO A 542 30.32 21.34 23.03
N THR A 543 30.47 22.51 23.66
CA THR A 543 30.46 23.82 22.99
C THR A 543 31.83 24.27 22.48
N SER A 544 32.89 23.56 22.86
CA SER A 544 34.26 23.83 22.42
C SER A 544 34.77 22.69 21.53
N PRO A 545 35.70 22.95 20.59
CA PRO A 545 36.25 21.92 19.73
C PRO A 545 36.94 20.82 20.54
N ARG A 546 36.88 19.59 20.04
CA ARG A 546 37.53 18.42 20.65
C ARG A 546 38.23 17.57 19.60
N GLY A 547 39.34 16.94 19.98
CA GLY A 547 40.03 15.93 19.15
C GLY A 547 40.20 14.61 19.90
N TYR A 548 39.78 13.52 19.27
CA TYR A 548 39.85 12.17 19.84
C TYR A 548 40.59 11.23 18.90
N THR A 549 41.38 10.32 19.45
CA THR A 549 41.86 9.14 18.72
C THR A 549 41.14 7.92 19.24
N ILE A 550 40.47 7.20 18.34
CA ILE A 550 39.76 5.95 18.62
C ILE A 550 40.55 4.79 18.04
N ALA A 551 40.75 3.74 18.83
CA ALA A 551 41.40 2.51 18.40
C ALA A 551 40.69 1.28 18.98
N LEU A 552 40.98 0.11 18.41
CA LEU A 552 40.60 -1.18 19.00
C LEU A 552 41.55 -1.50 20.16
N ASP A 553 41.11 -2.36 21.08
CA ASP A 553 41.86 -2.64 22.31
C ASP A 553 43.28 -3.18 22.03
N GLY A 554 44.24 -2.84 22.92
CA GLY A 554 45.66 -3.16 22.77
C GLY A 554 46.43 -2.39 21.69
N ALA A 555 45.91 -1.25 21.19
CA ALA A 555 46.44 -0.53 20.02
C ALA A 555 46.55 -1.42 18.76
N SER A 556 45.77 -2.50 18.74
CA SER A 556 45.77 -3.49 17.69
C SER A 556 44.99 -2.98 16.47
N VAL A 557 45.29 -3.54 15.30
CA VAL A 557 44.50 -3.33 14.08
C VAL A 557 43.26 -4.25 14.08
N ARG A 558 43.05 -5.07 15.11
CA ARG A 558 42.00 -6.10 15.18
C ARG A 558 41.39 -6.19 16.57
N GLY A 559 40.07 -6.11 16.66
CA GLY A 559 39.32 -6.26 17.91
C GLY A 559 38.18 -7.24 17.74
N ASP A 560 37.66 -7.72 18.86
CA ASP A 560 36.56 -8.67 18.91
C ASP A 560 35.25 -7.93 19.24
N LEU A 561 34.32 -7.93 18.28
CA LEU A 561 32.95 -7.48 18.47
C LEU A 561 32.11 -8.67 18.92
N ALA A 562 31.61 -8.63 20.16
CA ALA A 562 30.68 -9.63 20.66
C ALA A 562 29.25 -9.26 20.22
N VAL A 563 28.78 -9.91 19.15
CA VAL A 563 27.47 -9.64 18.54
C VAL A 563 26.40 -10.45 19.26
N ALA A 564 25.39 -9.77 19.83
CA ALA A 564 24.24 -10.42 20.43
C ALA A 564 23.36 -11.06 19.35
N THR A 565 23.04 -12.34 19.48
CA THR A 565 22.29 -13.11 18.49
C THR A 565 21.14 -13.89 19.11
N ILE A 566 20.07 -14.05 18.34
CA ILE A 566 18.88 -14.78 18.74
C ILE A 566 18.71 -15.99 17.83
N ASP A 567 18.60 -17.17 18.44
CA ASP A 567 18.13 -18.38 17.78
C ASP A 567 16.64 -18.54 18.10
N GLY A 568 15.80 -18.72 17.09
CA GLY A 568 14.40 -19.06 17.35
C GLY A 568 13.68 -19.59 16.14
N ARG A 569 12.45 -20.05 16.37
CA ARG A 569 11.57 -20.55 15.32
C ARG A 569 10.65 -19.41 14.94
N LEU A 570 10.45 -19.20 13.64
CA LEU A 570 9.36 -18.35 13.15
C LEU A 570 8.07 -18.81 13.83
N ALA A 571 7.45 -17.94 14.62
CA ALA A 571 6.14 -18.21 15.17
C ALA A 571 5.23 -18.42 13.97
N GLY A 572 4.63 -19.61 13.88
CA GLY A 572 3.76 -19.94 12.76
C GLY A 572 2.62 -18.95 12.74
N SER A 573 2.61 -18.04 11.76
CA SER A 573 1.40 -17.32 11.42
C SER A 573 0.44 -18.40 10.93
N GLY A 574 -0.52 -18.79 11.79
CA GLY A 574 -1.57 -19.69 11.39
C GLY A 574 -2.13 -19.16 10.07
N LEU A 575 -2.06 -19.97 9.01
CA LEU A 575 -2.77 -19.67 7.77
C LEU A 575 -4.18 -19.26 8.19
N PRO A 576 -4.71 -18.11 7.74
CA PRO A 576 -6.03 -17.68 8.14
C PRO A 576 -7.02 -18.63 7.48
N TRP A 577 -7.27 -19.74 8.18
CA TRP A 577 -8.17 -20.80 7.81
C TRP A 577 -9.57 -20.23 7.57
N SER A 578 -9.91 -19.10 8.20
CA SER A 578 -11.10 -18.30 7.90
C SER A 578 -11.17 -17.91 6.42
N TRP A 579 -10.10 -17.41 5.79
CA TRP A 579 -10.08 -17.06 4.37
C TRP A 579 -10.13 -18.28 3.46
N LEU A 580 -9.50 -19.40 3.85
CA LEU A 580 -9.59 -20.66 3.11
C LEU A 580 -11.00 -21.28 3.21
N VAL A 581 -11.65 -21.18 4.38
CA VAL A 581 -13.02 -21.64 4.61
C VAL A 581 -14.03 -20.74 3.91
N VAL A 582 -13.85 -19.42 3.95
CA VAL A 582 -14.68 -18.45 3.21
C VAL A 582 -14.49 -18.63 1.70
N GLY A 583 -13.26 -18.82 1.24
CA GLY A 583 -12.93 -19.10 -0.16
C GLY A 583 -13.53 -20.44 -0.63
N ALA A 584 -13.42 -21.50 0.18
CA ALA A 584 -14.01 -22.80 -0.11
C ALA A 584 -15.55 -22.76 -0.07
N ALA A 585 -16.15 -22.05 0.88
CA ALA A 585 -17.61 -21.86 0.96
C ALA A 585 -18.14 -21.02 -0.21
N ALA A 586 -17.43 -19.95 -0.58
CA ALA A 586 -17.74 -19.14 -1.76
C ALA A 586 -17.62 -19.96 -3.04
N MET A 587 -16.58 -20.77 -3.20
CA MET A 587 -16.45 -21.69 -4.33
C MET A 587 -17.54 -22.77 -4.34
N ALA A 588 -17.88 -23.36 -3.20
CA ALA A 588 -18.94 -24.37 -3.11
C ALA A 588 -20.33 -23.80 -3.45
N LEU A 589 -20.57 -22.50 -3.20
CA LEU A 589 -21.79 -21.79 -3.59
C LEU A 589 -21.78 -21.32 -5.05
N LEU A 590 -20.63 -20.87 -5.56
CA LEU A 590 -20.51 -20.29 -6.91
C LEU A 590 -20.33 -21.34 -8.01
N LEU A 591 -19.63 -22.45 -7.75
CA LEU A 591 -19.34 -23.47 -8.77
C LEU A 591 -20.59 -24.17 -9.31
N PRO A 592 -21.62 -24.55 -8.51
CA PRO A 592 -22.84 -25.15 -9.05
C PRO A 592 -23.68 -24.14 -9.85
N GLY A 593 -23.74 -22.89 -9.38
CA GLY A 593 -24.43 -21.79 -10.07
C GLY A 593 -23.78 -21.42 -11.40
N ALA A 594 -22.45 -21.36 -11.42
CA ALA A 594 -21.66 -21.13 -12.64
C ALA A 594 -21.75 -22.30 -13.62
N LEU A 595 -21.74 -23.55 -13.14
CA LEU A 595 -21.90 -24.73 -14.00
C LEU A 595 -23.29 -24.80 -14.65
N VAL A 596 -24.36 -24.51 -13.88
CA VAL A 596 -25.73 -24.47 -14.41
C VAL A 596 -25.94 -23.27 -15.35
N ALA A 597 -25.35 -22.12 -15.04
CA ALA A 597 -25.39 -20.93 -15.89
C ALA A 597 -24.60 -21.14 -17.19
N GLU A 598 -23.43 -21.79 -17.14
CA GLU A 598 -22.58 -22.10 -18.29
C GLU A 598 -23.21 -23.16 -19.20
N VAL A 599 -23.83 -24.21 -18.63
CA VAL A 599 -24.57 -25.22 -19.41
C VAL A 599 -25.84 -24.61 -20.06
N ARG A 600 -26.52 -23.67 -19.40
CA ARG A 600 -27.65 -22.93 -20.00
C ARG A 600 -27.21 -21.89 -21.03
N ARG A 601 -26.08 -21.19 -20.81
CA ARG A 601 -25.50 -20.23 -21.77
C ARG A 601 -25.00 -20.95 -23.02
N ARG A 602 -24.32 -22.09 -22.88
CA ARG A 602 -23.85 -22.91 -24.01
C ARG A 602 -25.00 -23.49 -24.83
N ARG A 603 -26.15 -23.83 -24.21
CA ARG A 603 -27.35 -24.26 -24.94
C ARG A 603 -28.09 -23.12 -25.65
N ARG A 604 -28.03 -21.87 -25.14
CA ARG A 604 -28.62 -20.69 -25.82
C ARG A 604 -27.71 -20.07 -26.89
N ARG A 605 -26.39 -20.12 -26.71
CA ARG A 605 -25.39 -19.57 -27.66
C ARG A 605 -25.12 -20.45 -28.89
N ARG A 606 -25.61 -21.70 -28.91
CA ARG A 606 -25.49 -22.64 -30.05
C ARG A 606 -26.76 -22.80 -30.88
N ALA A 607 -27.85 -22.11 -30.55
CA ALA A 607 -29.01 -22.07 -31.41
C ALA A 607 -28.74 -21.05 -32.52
N VAL A 608 -28.13 -21.52 -33.61
CA VAL A 608 -28.23 -20.87 -34.92
C VAL A 608 -29.72 -20.69 -35.19
N ALA A 609 -30.15 -19.46 -35.54
CA ALA A 609 -31.56 -19.22 -35.83
C ALA A 609 -31.93 -19.91 -37.14
N ASP A 610 -32.84 -20.89 -37.10
CA ASP A 610 -33.31 -21.64 -38.27
C ASP A 610 -33.72 -20.67 -39.39
N GLY A 611 -33.16 -20.85 -40.59
CA GLY A 611 -33.46 -20.05 -41.77
C GLY A 611 -32.63 -18.76 -41.95
N LEU A 612 -31.69 -18.44 -41.05
CA LEU A 612 -30.79 -17.28 -41.17
C LEU A 612 -29.31 -17.64 -41.39
N GLU A 613 -28.99 -18.92 -41.59
CA GLU A 613 -27.62 -19.45 -41.74
C GLU A 613 -26.89 -18.86 -42.95
N THR A 614 -27.63 -18.61 -44.03
CA THR A 614 -27.12 -18.11 -45.30
C THR A 614 -27.20 -16.59 -45.41
N VAL A 615 -27.67 -15.89 -44.37
CA VAL A 615 -27.82 -14.42 -44.36
C VAL A 615 -26.61 -13.80 -43.65
N PRO A 616 -25.72 -13.08 -44.36
CA PRO A 616 -24.51 -12.51 -43.79
C PRO A 616 -24.75 -11.59 -42.59
N VAL A 617 -25.76 -10.71 -42.65
CA VAL A 617 -26.04 -9.74 -41.57
C VAL A 617 -27.54 -9.63 -41.33
N VAL A 618 -27.94 -9.73 -40.06
CA VAL A 618 -29.28 -9.39 -39.59
C VAL A 618 -29.16 -8.49 -38.36
N ILE A 619 -29.67 -7.26 -38.46
CA ILE A 619 -29.78 -6.32 -37.36
C ILE A 619 -31.26 -6.13 -37.02
N GLU A 620 -31.63 -6.32 -35.75
CA GLU A 620 -33.01 -6.22 -35.27
C GLU A 620 -33.08 -5.32 -34.03
N GLY A 621 -33.80 -4.21 -34.14
CA GLY A 621 -34.11 -3.27 -33.06
C GLY A 621 -32.88 -2.68 -32.36
N LEU A 622 -31.79 -2.45 -33.11
CA LEU A 622 -30.51 -2.06 -32.54
C LEU A 622 -30.59 -0.69 -31.85
N VAL A 623 -30.28 -0.64 -30.56
CA VAL A 623 -30.14 0.59 -29.78
C VAL A 623 -28.75 0.64 -29.17
N LYS A 624 -28.08 1.78 -29.29
CA LYS A 624 -26.82 2.05 -28.60
C LYS A 624 -26.85 3.41 -27.91
N GLU A 625 -26.72 3.36 -26.59
CA GLU A 625 -26.54 4.48 -25.69
C GLU A 625 -25.15 4.39 -25.03
N TYR A 626 -24.43 5.51 -25.00
CA TYR A 626 -23.15 5.64 -24.32
C TYR A 626 -23.35 6.11 -22.87
N GLY A 627 -22.33 5.98 -22.02
CA GLY A 627 -22.45 6.22 -20.56
C GLY A 627 -22.77 7.65 -20.17
N ASP A 628 -22.62 8.60 -21.09
CA ASP A 628 -23.00 10.01 -20.99
C ASP A 628 -24.48 10.26 -21.35
N GLY A 629 -25.24 9.21 -21.69
CA GLY A 629 -26.64 9.30 -22.11
C GLY A 629 -26.81 9.59 -23.61
N TYR A 630 -25.73 9.70 -24.39
CA TYR A 630 -25.84 9.93 -25.84
C TYR A 630 -26.32 8.67 -26.56
N ARG A 631 -27.50 8.75 -27.18
CA ARG A 631 -28.09 7.68 -27.99
C ARG A 631 -27.64 7.81 -29.45
N ALA A 632 -26.68 6.98 -29.83
CA ALA A 632 -26.06 7.00 -31.14
C ALA A 632 -26.77 6.15 -32.20
N VAL A 633 -27.53 5.14 -31.78
CA VAL A 633 -28.39 4.32 -32.65
C VAL A 633 -29.69 4.03 -31.91
N ASP A 634 -30.83 4.15 -32.58
CA ASP A 634 -32.15 4.02 -31.97
C ASP A 634 -33.10 3.15 -32.83
N GLY A 635 -33.22 1.88 -32.49
CA GLY A 635 -34.21 0.96 -33.08
C GLY A 635 -33.93 0.50 -34.52
N VAL A 636 -32.69 0.61 -35.01
CA VAL A 636 -32.34 0.30 -36.42
C VAL A 636 -32.48 -1.20 -36.71
N SER A 637 -33.13 -1.55 -37.83
CA SER A 637 -33.31 -2.93 -38.27
C SER A 637 -33.13 -3.06 -39.78
N PHE A 638 -32.20 -3.91 -40.24
CA PHE A 638 -32.01 -4.22 -41.66
C PHE A 638 -31.31 -5.56 -41.85
N ARG A 639 -31.32 -6.07 -43.08
CA ARG A 639 -30.70 -7.35 -43.46
C ARG A 639 -29.80 -7.15 -44.67
N VAL A 640 -28.71 -7.90 -44.74
CA VAL A 640 -27.79 -7.95 -45.88
C VAL A 640 -27.72 -9.39 -46.38
N GLU A 641 -28.03 -9.57 -47.65
CA GLU A 641 -28.03 -10.86 -48.33
C GLU A 641 -26.64 -11.19 -48.92
N SER A 642 -26.42 -12.47 -49.21
CA SER A 642 -25.14 -12.95 -49.73
C SER A 642 -24.83 -12.38 -51.11
N GLY A 643 -23.59 -11.93 -51.33
CA GLY A 643 -23.14 -11.34 -52.60
C GLY A 643 -23.54 -9.87 -52.83
N GLN A 644 -24.22 -9.24 -51.86
CA GLN A 644 -24.52 -7.82 -51.94
C GLN A 644 -23.30 -6.96 -51.60
N VAL A 645 -23.18 -5.83 -52.30
CA VAL A 645 -22.38 -4.68 -51.84
C VAL A 645 -23.37 -3.66 -51.27
N VAL A 646 -23.33 -3.43 -49.96
CA VAL A 646 -24.25 -2.57 -49.23
C VAL A 646 -23.55 -1.32 -48.72
N GLY A 647 -24.08 -0.15 -49.06
CA GLY A 647 -23.62 1.14 -48.54
C GLY A 647 -24.49 1.62 -47.38
N LEU A 648 -23.91 1.83 -46.19
CA LEU A 648 -24.53 2.62 -45.13
C LEU A 648 -24.30 4.10 -45.47
N LEU A 649 -25.35 4.79 -45.94
CA LEU A 649 -25.30 6.18 -46.37
C LEU A 649 -25.85 7.11 -45.28
N GLY A 650 -25.19 8.24 -45.05
CA GLY A 650 -25.73 9.29 -44.18
C GLY A 650 -24.67 10.33 -43.80
N PRO A 651 -25.05 11.48 -43.24
CA PRO A 651 -24.10 12.49 -42.79
C PRO A 651 -23.23 11.99 -41.61
N ASN A 652 -22.18 12.73 -41.28
CA ASN A 652 -21.38 12.48 -40.08
C ASN A 652 -22.28 12.61 -38.84
N GLY A 653 -22.10 11.68 -37.88
CA GLY A 653 -22.97 11.59 -36.70
C GLY A 653 -24.30 10.87 -36.92
N ALA A 654 -24.56 10.29 -38.10
CA ALA A 654 -25.80 9.53 -38.35
C ALA A 654 -25.88 8.17 -37.63
N GLY A 655 -24.84 7.73 -36.92
CA GLY A 655 -24.80 6.44 -36.21
C GLY A 655 -24.15 5.28 -36.97
N LYS A 656 -23.65 5.49 -38.20
CA LYS A 656 -23.06 4.47 -39.09
C LYS A 656 -21.91 3.69 -38.42
N THR A 657 -20.85 4.39 -38.00
CA THR A 657 -19.69 3.78 -37.34
C THR A 657 -20.09 3.06 -36.05
N THR A 658 -21.04 3.60 -35.29
CA THR A 658 -21.56 2.93 -34.08
C THR A 658 -22.26 1.61 -34.43
N ALA A 659 -23.09 1.58 -35.47
CA ALA A 659 -23.74 0.36 -35.94
C ALA A 659 -22.71 -0.68 -36.42
N LEU A 660 -21.69 -0.25 -37.18
CA LEU A 660 -20.60 -1.14 -37.61
C LEU A 660 -19.79 -1.70 -36.43
N ARG A 661 -19.47 -0.88 -35.42
CA ARG A 661 -18.75 -1.34 -34.21
C ARG A 661 -19.54 -2.39 -33.42
N VAL A 662 -20.87 -2.25 -33.35
CA VAL A 662 -21.72 -3.29 -32.75
C VAL A 662 -21.70 -4.56 -33.59
N LEU A 663 -21.81 -4.44 -34.92
CA LEU A 663 -21.80 -5.57 -35.85
C LEU A 663 -20.51 -6.39 -35.78
N MET A 664 -19.38 -5.75 -35.48
CA MET A 664 -18.09 -6.43 -35.31
C MET A 664 -17.83 -6.89 -33.87
N GLY A 665 -18.76 -6.67 -32.94
CA GLY A 665 -18.60 -7.02 -31.53
C GLY A 665 -17.57 -6.18 -30.77
N LEU A 666 -17.13 -5.03 -31.31
CA LEU A 666 -16.20 -4.11 -30.65
C LEU A 666 -16.87 -3.35 -29.49
N ILE A 667 -18.17 -3.09 -29.60
CA ILE A 667 -19.00 -2.51 -28.53
C ILE A 667 -20.29 -3.30 -28.38
N ARG A 668 -20.83 -3.33 -27.16
CA ARG A 668 -22.11 -4.00 -26.88
C ARG A 668 -23.30 -3.09 -27.18
N PRO A 669 -24.39 -3.62 -27.78
CA PRO A 669 -25.64 -2.89 -27.90
C PRO A 669 -26.26 -2.67 -26.53
N THR A 670 -27.01 -1.58 -26.37
CA THR A 670 -27.82 -1.31 -25.18
C THR A 670 -29.12 -2.10 -25.24
N ALA A 671 -29.73 -2.22 -26.42
CA ALA A 671 -30.84 -3.11 -26.72
C ALA A 671 -30.80 -3.56 -28.19
N GLY A 672 -31.64 -4.55 -28.54
CA GLY A 672 -31.63 -5.17 -29.88
C GLY A 672 -30.58 -6.27 -30.04
N THR A 673 -30.53 -6.87 -31.22
CA THR A 673 -29.61 -7.97 -31.54
C THR A 673 -28.98 -7.82 -32.91
N VAL A 674 -27.71 -8.19 -33.02
CA VAL A 674 -27.03 -8.36 -34.31
C VAL A 674 -26.65 -9.82 -34.46
N ARG A 675 -26.97 -10.40 -35.62
CA ARG A 675 -26.60 -11.75 -35.99
C ARG A 675 -25.81 -11.74 -37.30
N LEU A 676 -24.81 -12.61 -37.36
CA LEU A 676 -24.05 -12.91 -38.56
C LEU A 676 -24.23 -14.39 -38.86
N PHE A 677 -24.63 -14.76 -40.08
CA PHE A 677 -24.83 -16.16 -40.47
C PHE A 677 -25.69 -16.96 -39.46
N GLY A 678 -26.73 -16.31 -38.91
CA GLY A 678 -27.63 -16.88 -37.89
C GLY A 678 -27.10 -16.90 -36.44
N GLU A 679 -25.80 -16.64 -36.23
CA GLU A 679 -25.15 -16.59 -34.92
C GLU A 679 -25.21 -15.19 -34.29
N LEU A 680 -25.45 -15.11 -32.98
CA LEU A 680 -25.48 -13.83 -32.25
C LEU A 680 -24.07 -13.23 -32.13
N VAL A 681 -23.93 -11.95 -32.46
CA VAL A 681 -22.67 -11.21 -32.27
C VAL A 681 -22.52 -10.78 -30.82
N GLU A 682 -21.43 -11.24 -30.21
CA GLU A 682 -20.94 -10.79 -28.90
C GLU A 682 -19.41 -10.58 -29.00
N PRO A 683 -18.79 -9.79 -28.10
CA PRO A 683 -17.34 -9.67 -28.07
C PRO A 683 -16.65 -11.05 -28.00
N GLY A 684 -15.82 -11.36 -29.00
CA GLY A 684 -15.12 -12.64 -29.12
C GLY A 684 -15.95 -13.80 -29.67
N ALA A 685 -17.13 -13.55 -30.27
CA ALA A 685 -17.95 -14.60 -30.87
C ALA A 685 -17.20 -15.32 -32.02
N PRO A 686 -17.28 -16.67 -32.11
CA PRO A 686 -16.59 -17.43 -33.16
C PRO A 686 -16.93 -17.00 -34.58
N VAL A 687 -18.17 -16.55 -34.82
CA VAL A 687 -18.63 -16.05 -36.12
C VAL A 687 -17.83 -14.85 -36.63
N LEU A 688 -17.19 -14.06 -35.75
CA LEU A 688 -16.34 -12.94 -36.13
C LEU A 688 -15.11 -13.38 -36.95
N SER A 689 -14.72 -14.64 -36.88
CA SER A 689 -13.66 -15.21 -37.74
C SER A 689 -14.01 -15.22 -39.23
N LYS A 690 -15.31 -15.08 -39.57
CA LYS A 690 -15.83 -14.96 -40.93
C LYS A 690 -15.94 -13.51 -41.42
N VAL A 691 -15.53 -12.53 -40.60
CA VAL A 691 -15.64 -11.10 -40.89
C VAL A 691 -14.26 -10.48 -41.04
N GLY A 692 -14.03 -9.80 -42.17
CA GLY A 692 -12.89 -8.90 -42.39
C GLY A 692 -13.30 -7.47 -42.10
N THR A 693 -12.45 -6.70 -41.41
CA THR A 693 -12.83 -5.34 -41.00
C THR A 693 -11.75 -4.31 -41.26
N LEU A 694 -12.18 -3.08 -41.56
CA LEU A 694 -11.35 -1.88 -41.55
C LEU A 694 -12.15 -0.75 -40.91
N VAL A 695 -11.88 -0.44 -39.64
CA VAL A 695 -12.57 0.59 -38.86
C VAL A 695 -11.54 1.36 -38.03
N GLU A 696 -11.64 2.70 -37.99
CA GLU A 696 -10.68 3.61 -37.31
C GLU A 696 -9.24 3.57 -37.85
N GLY A 697 -9.06 3.16 -39.11
CA GLY A 697 -7.77 3.14 -39.81
C GLY A 697 -6.96 1.85 -39.58
N PRO A 698 -5.93 1.58 -40.41
CA PRO A 698 -5.36 0.23 -40.52
C PRO A 698 -4.22 -0.11 -39.54
N GLY A 699 -3.72 0.86 -38.76
CA GLY A 699 -2.63 0.61 -37.79
C GLY A 699 -1.30 0.14 -38.40
N LEU A 700 -1.03 0.48 -39.67
CA LEU A 700 0.15 0.01 -40.41
C LEU A 700 1.45 0.58 -39.84
N LEU A 701 2.48 -0.27 -39.70
CA LEU A 701 3.83 0.08 -39.27
C LEU A 701 4.64 0.67 -40.45
N PRO A 702 5.00 1.98 -40.41
CA PRO A 702 5.59 2.65 -41.58
C PRO A 702 6.98 2.15 -41.99
N HIS A 703 7.74 1.60 -41.04
CA HIS A 703 9.12 1.13 -41.28
C HIS A 703 9.17 -0.29 -41.87
N LEU A 704 8.07 -1.04 -41.83
CA LEU A 704 7.97 -2.38 -42.40
C LEU A 704 7.49 -2.35 -43.85
N SER A 705 7.81 -3.39 -44.61
CA SER A 705 7.22 -3.60 -45.93
C SER A 705 5.70 -3.84 -45.82
N GLY A 706 4.97 -3.65 -46.91
CA GLY A 706 3.55 -4.00 -46.92
C GLY A 706 3.33 -5.50 -46.66
N ARG A 707 4.21 -6.37 -47.18
CA ARG A 707 4.15 -7.81 -46.92
C ARG A 707 4.35 -8.15 -45.44
N ASP A 708 5.30 -7.51 -44.78
CA ASP A 708 5.59 -7.78 -43.37
C ASP A 708 4.49 -7.26 -42.44
N ASN A 709 3.86 -6.13 -42.79
CA ASN A 709 2.66 -5.66 -42.09
C ASN A 709 1.54 -6.71 -42.08
N LEU A 710 1.23 -7.31 -43.25
CA LEU A 710 0.19 -8.33 -43.36
C LEU A 710 0.54 -9.62 -42.61
N ARG A 711 1.81 -10.05 -42.67
CA ARG A 711 2.29 -11.24 -41.93
C ARG A 711 2.21 -11.03 -40.42
N LEU A 712 2.64 -9.87 -39.94
CA LEU A 712 2.59 -9.52 -38.53
C LEU A 712 1.16 -9.46 -38.02
N PHE A 713 0.26 -8.81 -38.77
CA PHE A 713 -1.16 -8.76 -38.43
C PHE A 713 -1.78 -10.16 -38.33
N TRP A 714 -1.52 -11.03 -39.32
CA TRP A 714 -2.04 -12.40 -39.29
C TRP A 714 -1.48 -13.20 -38.10
N ALA A 715 -0.18 -13.08 -37.81
CA ALA A 715 0.46 -13.76 -36.69
C ALA A 715 -0.17 -13.37 -35.34
N ALA A 716 -0.55 -12.09 -35.17
CA ALA A 716 -1.23 -11.61 -33.96
C ALA A 716 -2.62 -12.24 -33.73
N THR A 717 -3.26 -12.80 -34.77
CA THR A 717 -4.54 -13.52 -34.63
C THR A 717 -4.38 -14.93 -34.03
N GLY A 718 -3.16 -15.47 -33.97
CA GLY A 718 -2.89 -16.84 -33.53
C GLY A 718 -3.37 -17.94 -34.50
N ARG A 719 -3.83 -17.57 -35.71
CA ARG A 719 -4.33 -18.51 -36.71
C ARG A 719 -3.19 -19.12 -37.55
N PRO A 720 -3.35 -20.35 -38.09
CA PRO A 720 -2.33 -20.99 -38.93
C PRO A 720 -1.95 -20.12 -40.15
N PRO A 721 -0.65 -19.99 -40.50
CA PRO A 721 -0.21 -19.16 -41.63
C PRO A 721 -0.83 -19.53 -42.99
N ARG A 722 -1.12 -20.82 -43.21
CA ARG A 722 -1.75 -21.33 -44.44
C ARG A 722 -3.17 -20.81 -44.67
N ASP A 723 -3.85 -20.40 -43.59
CA ASP A 723 -5.22 -19.92 -43.66
C ASP A 723 -5.27 -18.42 -44.01
N ALA A 724 -4.13 -17.72 -44.03
CA ALA A 724 -4.06 -16.28 -44.30
C ALA A 724 -4.50 -15.90 -45.72
N ARG A 725 -4.38 -16.84 -46.69
CA ARG A 725 -4.67 -16.60 -48.12
C ARG A 725 -4.00 -15.31 -48.66
N LEU A 726 -2.76 -15.06 -48.21
CA LEU A 726 -2.03 -13.81 -48.44
C LEU A 726 -1.93 -13.46 -49.93
N ASP A 727 -1.56 -14.41 -50.78
CA ASP A 727 -1.35 -14.14 -52.20
C ASP A 727 -2.65 -13.78 -52.92
N ALA A 728 -3.76 -14.45 -52.58
CA ALA A 728 -5.08 -14.14 -53.11
C ALA A 728 -5.58 -12.76 -52.65
N ALA A 729 -5.37 -12.40 -51.38
CA ALA A 729 -5.70 -11.07 -50.87
C ALA A 729 -4.88 -9.96 -51.58
N LEU A 730 -3.60 -10.23 -51.86
CA LEU A 730 -2.72 -9.30 -52.58
C LEU A 730 -3.10 -9.12 -54.06
N GLU A 731 -3.52 -10.21 -54.72
CA GLU A 731 -4.01 -10.18 -56.09
C GLU A 731 -5.26 -9.31 -56.23
N ILE A 732 -6.22 -9.47 -55.31
CA ILE A 732 -7.46 -8.66 -55.29
C ILE A 732 -7.14 -7.19 -54.97
N ALA A 733 -6.25 -6.92 -54.02
CA ALA A 733 -5.88 -5.55 -53.63
C ALA A 733 -5.04 -4.79 -54.67
N GLY A 734 -4.42 -5.49 -55.63
CA GLY A 734 -3.76 -4.85 -56.78
C GLY A 734 -2.54 -3.98 -56.44
N LEU A 735 -1.74 -4.36 -55.43
CA LEU A 735 -0.54 -3.61 -55.00
C LEU A 735 0.73 -3.93 -55.81
N GLY A 736 0.72 -5.04 -56.56
CA GLY A 736 1.84 -5.46 -57.43
C GLY A 736 3.19 -5.51 -56.71
N PRO A 737 4.31 -5.11 -57.35
CA PRO A 737 5.65 -5.17 -56.76
C PRO A 737 5.85 -4.15 -55.62
N SER A 738 4.93 -3.21 -55.43
CA SER A 738 5.05 -2.21 -54.37
C SER A 738 4.92 -2.82 -52.98
N ILE A 739 4.37 -4.03 -52.85
CA ILE A 739 4.18 -4.71 -51.57
C ILE A 739 5.49 -4.94 -50.79
N GLU A 740 6.62 -5.03 -51.49
CA GLU A 740 7.95 -5.21 -50.89
C GLU A 740 8.57 -3.88 -50.41
N ARG A 741 8.00 -2.73 -50.81
CA ARG A 741 8.46 -1.42 -50.35
C ARG A 741 7.92 -1.10 -48.95
N ARG A 742 8.68 -0.30 -48.20
CA ARG A 742 8.26 0.20 -46.87
C ARG A 742 7.00 1.05 -46.97
N VAL A 743 6.04 0.80 -46.07
CA VAL A 743 4.73 1.48 -46.06
C VAL A 743 4.85 2.99 -45.87
N GLY A 744 5.91 3.48 -45.22
CA GLY A 744 6.18 4.92 -45.09
C GLY A 744 6.36 5.65 -46.42
N THR A 745 6.61 4.91 -47.52
CA THR A 745 6.75 5.47 -48.88
C THR A 745 5.47 5.37 -49.72
N TYR A 746 4.38 4.87 -49.14
CA TYR A 746 3.12 4.64 -49.85
C TYR A 746 2.30 5.93 -49.96
N SER A 747 1.65 6.13 -51.12
CA SER A 747 0.59 7.14 -51.24
C SER A 747 -0.59 6.78 -50.34
N GLN A 748 -1.52 7.73 -50.15
CA GLN A 748 -2.74 7.48 -49.38
C GLN A 748 -3.57 6.32 -49.96
N GLY A 749 -3.81 6.30 -51.28
CA GLY A 749 -4.49 5.18 -51.95
C GLY A 749 -3.75 3.84 -51.86
N MET A 750 -2.42 3.83 -51.81
CA MET A 750 -1.66 2.60 -51.57
C MET A 750 -1.79 2.09 -50.13
N ARG A 751 -1.76 2.99 -49.14
CA ARG A 751 -2.00 2.63 -47.73
C ARG A 751 -3.41 2.08 -47.54
N GLN A 752 -4.39 2.68 -48.21
CA GLN A 752 -5.78 2.23 -48.17
C GLN A 752 -5.99 0.87 -48.85
N ARG A 753 -5.32 0.61 -49.98
CA ARG A 753 -5.32 -0.73 -50.60
C ARG A 753 -4.69 -1.79 -49.69
N LEU A 754 -3.59 -1.45 -49.01
CA LEU A 754 -2.94 -2.37 -48.06
C LEU A 754 -3.83 -2.64 -46.84
N ALA A 755 -4.54 -1.63 -46.34
CA ALA A 755 -5.54 -1.74 -45.29
C ALA A 755 -6.66 -2.72 -45.65
N ILE A 756 -7.14 -2.64 -46.88
CA ILE A 756 -8.20 -3.53 -47.38
C ILE A 756 -7.65 -4.93 -47.61
N ALA A 757 -6.42 -5.07 -48.12
CA ALA A 757 -5.74 -6.36 -48.21
C ALA A 757 -5.61 -7.04 -46.82
N GLN A 758 -5.33 -6.25 -45.78
CA GLN A 758 -5.29 -6.71 -44.39
C GLN A 758 -6.66 -7.22 -43.92
N ALA A 759 -7.74 -6.50 -44.24
CA ALA A 759 -9.11 -6.92 -43.94
C ALA A 759 -9.54 -8.17 -44.72
N MET A 760 -8.95 -8.42 -45.90
CA MET A 760 -9.23 -9.59 -46.75
C MET A 760 -8.46 -10.86 -46.35
N LEU A 761 -7.52 -10.80 -45.40
CA LEU A 761 -6.77 -11.98 -44.96
C LEU A 761 -7.72 -13.07 -44.43
N GLY A 762 -7.53 -14.30 -44.89
CA GLY A 762 -8.46 -15.41 -44.64
C GLY A 762 -9.68 -15.47 -45.56
N LEU A 763 -9.79 -14.52 -46.51
CA LEU A 763 -10.91 -14.38 -47.45
C LEU A 763 -12.30 -14.49 -46.80
N PRO A 764 -12.58 -13.66 -45.78
CA PRO A 764 -13.81 -13.70 -45.00
C PRO A 764 -15.07 -13.60 -45.88
N GLU A 765 -16.14 -14.25 -45.44
CA GLU A 765 -17.44 -14.29 -46.13
C GLU A 765 -18.13 -12.89 -46.12
N LEU A 766 -17.82 -12.06 -45.12
CA LEU A 766 -18.29 -10.69 -44.99
C LEU A 766 -17.11 -9.71 -44.80
N LEU A 767 -17.07 -8.65 -45.59
CA LEU A 767 -16.10 -7.55 -45.45
C LEU A 767 -16.81 -6.28 -45.01
N VAL A 768 -16.34 -5.64 -43.93
CA VAL A 768 -16.96 -4.43 -43.34
C VAL A 768 -15.94 -3.29 -43.31
N LEU A 769 -16.20 -2.21 -44.05
CA LEU A 769 -15.26 -1.10 -44.22
C LEU A 769 -15.92 0.23 -43.83
N ASP A 770 -15.31 0.97 -42.91
CA ASP A 770 -15.78 2.30 -42.52
C ASP A 770 -15.07 3.38 -43.34
N GLU A 771 -15.83 4.12 -44.16
CA GLU A 771 -15.37 5.17 -45.08
C GLU A 771 -14.10 4.82 -45.90
N PRO A 772 -14.14 3.74 -46.70
CA PRO A 772 -12.94 3.19 -47.34
C PRO A 772 -12.31 4.10 -48.41
N THR A 773 -12.98 5.15 -48.85
CA THR A 773 -12.55 6.07 -49.92
C THR A 773 -12.20 7.47 -49.42
N ASN A 774 -12.28 7.70 -48.11
CA ASN A 774 -12.06 9.02 -47.54
C ASN A 774 -10.63 9.54 -47.83
N GLY A 775 -10.56 10.77 -48.36
CA GLY A 775 -9.33 11.45 -48.74
C GLY A 775 -8.59 10.86 -49.95
N LEU A 776 -9.26 10.03 -50.76
CA LEU A 776 -8.74 9.57 -52.05
C LEU A 776 -9.14 10.54 -53.19
N ASP A 777 -8.29 10.65 -54.21
CA ASP A 777 -8.64 11.37 -55.44
C ASP A 777 -9.61 10.54 -56.33
N PRO A 778 -10.35 11.15 -57.28
CA PRO A 778 -11.33 10.44 -58.09
C PRO A 778 -10.79 9.19 -58.82
N PRO A 779 -9.56 9.17 -59.40
CA PRO A 779 -8.97 7.96 -59.95
C PRO A 779 -8.76 6.85 -58.90
N GLN A 780 -8.26 7.17 -57.70
CA GLN A 780 -8.08 6.20 -56.61
C GLN A 780 -9.42 5.66 -56.09
N ILE A 781 -10.49 6.47 -56.07
CA ILE A 781 -11.86 6.01 -55.74
C ILE A 781 -12.36 5.00 -56.77
N ALA A 782 -12.15 5.26 -58.07
CA ALA A 782 -12.53 4.34 -59.14
C ALA A 782 -11.75 3.01 -59.07
N GLU A 783 -10.45 3.07 -58.78
CA GLU A 783 -9.63 1.87 -58.52
C GLU A 783 -10.13 1.10 -57.28
N MET A 784 -10.47 1.80 -56.20
CA MET A 784 -10.96 1.18 -54.97
C MET A 784 -12.28 0.43 -55.19
N ARG A 785 -13.21 1.05 -55.91
CA ARG A 785 -14.48 0.45 -56.31
C ARG A 785 -14.26 -0.86 -57.07
N GLU A 786 -13.29 -0.91 -57.96
CA GLU A 786 -12.96 -2.13 -58.70
C GLU A 786 -12.50 -3.26 -57.76
N VAL A 787 -11.67 -2.94 -56.76
CA VAL A 787 -11.23 -3.91 -55.74
C VAL A 787 -12.42 -4.48 -54.95
N LEU A 788 -13.34 -3.62 -54.50
CA LEU A 788 -14.53 -4.04 -53.76
C LEU A 788 -15.49 -4.89 -54.60
N ARG A 789 -15.71 -4.49 -55.86
CA ARG A 789 -16.53 -5.27 -56.81
C ARG A 789 -15.91 -6.63 -57.10
N ARG A 790 -14.59 -6.70 -57.33
CA ARG A 790 -13.88 -7.96 -57.56
C ARG A 790 -13.94 -8.90 -56.36
N TYR A 791 -13.95 -8.35 -55.16
CA TYR A 791 -14.18 -9.16 -53.96
C TYR A 791 -15.61 -9.71 -53.93
N ALA A 792 -16.60 -8.88 -54.22
CA ALA A 792 -18.01 -9.27 -54.20
C ALA A 792 -18.41 -10.28 -55.31
N THR A 793 -17.83 -10.18 -56.51
CA THR A 793 -18.09 -11.13 -57.62
C THR A 793 -17.70 -12.57 -57.32
N THR A 794 -16.91 -12.80 -56.26
CA THR A 794 -16.59 -14.14 -55.76
C THR A 794 -17.65 -14.74 -54.84
N GLY A 795 -18.84 -14.13 -54.75
CA GLY A 795 -19.97 -14.56 -53.91
C GLY A 795 -19.93 -14.07 -52.46
N ARG A 796 -18.98 -13.19 -52.12
CA ARG A 796 -18.76 -12.63 -50.78
C ARG A 796 -19.50 -11.31 -50.61
N THR A 797 -19.88 -11.00 -49.38
CA THR A 797 -20.65 -9.78 -49.08
C THR A 797 -19.74 -8.66 -48.62
N VAL A 798 -20.03 -7.43 -49.05
CA VAL A 798 -19.28 -6.23 -48.66
C VAL A 798 -20.25 -5.20 -48.09
N VAL A 799 -19.93 -4.66 -46.91
CA VAL A 799 -20.65 -3.58 -46.25
C VAL A 799 -19.69 -2.40 -46.12
N ILE A 800 -20.02 -1.28 -46.74
CA ILE A 800 -19.24 -0.04 -46.63
C ILE A 800 -20.07 1.05 -45.95
N SER A 801 -19.44 1.97 -45.23
CA SER A 801 -20.08 3.24 -44.87
C SER A 801 -19.58 4.36 -45.80
N SER A 802 -20.46 5.29 -46.15
CA SER A 802 -20.09 6.52 -46.87
C SER A 802 -21.03 7.66 -46.48
N HIS A 803 -20.54 8.90 -46.65
CA HIS A 803 -21.35 10.11 -46.61
C HIS A 803 -21.57 10.73 -48.00
N LEU A 804 -20.96 10.16 -49.05
CA LEU A 804 -21.05 10.61 -50.43
C LEU A 804 -22.01 9.73 -51.22
N LEU A 805 -23.14 10.29 -51.64
CA LEU A 805 -24.14 9.56 -52.44
C LEU A 805 -23.55 9.00 -53.73
N ALA A 806 -22.75 9.79 -54.46
CA ALA A 806 -22.12 9.39 -55.72
C ALA A 806 -21.20 8.15 -55.57
N GLU A 807 -20.61 7.92 -54.40
CA GLU A 807 -19.81 6.73 -54.14
C GLU A 807 -20.68 5.48 -53.98
N VAL A 808 -21.78 5.61 -53.24
CA VAL A 808 -22.76 4.54 -53.02
C VAL A 808 -23.44 4.18 -54.33
N GLU A 809 -23.89 5.16 -55.11
CA GLU A 809 -24.52 4.97 -56.42
C GLU A 809 -23.67 4.14 -57.38
N GLN A 810 -22.37 4.43 -57.43
CA GLN A 810 -21.49 3.82 -58.41
C GLN A 810 -20.85 2.51 -57.93
N THR A 811 -20.90 2.21 -56.61
CA THR A 811 -20.16 1.08 -56.00
C THR A 811 -21.09 0.03 -55.38
N CYS A 812 -22.25 0.43 -54.86
CA CYS A 812 -23.13 -0.42 -54.09
C CYS A 812 -24.31 -0.94 -54.92
N THR A 813 -24.72 -2.16 -54.63
CA THR A 813 -25.96 -2.74 -55.16
C THR A 813 -27.18 -2.33 -54.33
N HIS A 814 -26.98 -2.14 -53.02
CA HIS A 814 -28.02 -1.80 -52.05
C HIS A 814 -27.52 -0.67 -51.14
N VAL A 815 -28.44 0.12 -50.59
CA VAL A 815 -28.13 1.21 -49.67
C VAL A 815 -29.01 1.14 -48.43
N VAL A 816 -28.44 1.48 -47.28
CA VAL A 816 -29.11 1.66 -46.00
C VAL A 816 -28.87 3.11 -45.59
N VAL A 817 -29.90 3.95 -45.66
CA VAL A 817 -29.81 5.37 -45.34
C VAL A 817 -30.09 5.60 -43.86
N MET A 818 -29.15 6.21 -43.15
CA MET A 818 -29.23 6.51 -41.72
C MET A 818 -29.17 8.02 -41.47
N HIS A 819 -29.96 8.50 -40.51
CA HIS A 819 -29.92 9.89 -40.06
C HIS A 819 -30.22 9.96 -38.55
N LYS A 820 -29.38 10.69 -37.79
CA LYS A 820 -29.52 10.87 -36.32
C LYS A 820 -29.76 9.54 -35.55
N GLY A 821 -29.10 8.46 -35.95
CA GLY A 821 -29.23 7.15 -35.31
C GLY A 821 -30.45 6.33 -35.72
N LEU A 822 -31.30 6.84 -36.60
CA LEU A 822 -32.51 6.18 -37.12
C LEU A 822 -32.28 5.67 -38.55
N LEU A 823 -33.03 4.63 -38.93
CA LEU A 823 -33.10 4.13 -40.30
C LEU A 823 -34.12 4.95 -41.09
N VAL A 824 -33.70 5.54 -42.20
CA VAL A 824 -34.55 6.36 -43.08
C VAL A 824 -35.11 5.51 -44.24
N ALA A 825 -34.25 4.74 -44.90
CA ALA A 825 -34.63 3.85 -46.01
C ALA A 825 -33.61 2.70 -46.15
N ALA A 826 -34.04 1.56 -46.71
CA ALA A 826 -33.15 0.45 -47.06
C ALA A 826 -33.68 -0.29 -48.29
N GLY A 827 -32.82 -0.62 -49.25
CA GLY A 827 -33.22 -1.29 -50.49
C GLY A 827 -32.17 -1.23 -51.60
N PRO A 828 -32.50 -1.71 -52.83
CA PRO A 828 -31.66 -1.56 -54.02
C PRO A 828 -31.37 -0.08 -54.31
N VAL A 829 -30.15 0.23 -54.74
CA VAL A 829 -29.76 1.61 -55.05
C VAL A 829 -30.65 2.21 -56.13
N GLU A 830 -31.00 1.45 -57.17
CA GLU A 830 -31.83 1.91 -58.29
C GLU A 830 -33.23 2.38 -57.86
N GLU A 831 -33.82 1.73 -56.84
CA GLU A 831 -35.14 2.09 -56.31
C GLU A 831 -35.11 3.34 -55.43
N ILE A 832 -33.97 3.58 -54.76
CA ILE A 832 -33.80 4.69 -53.81
C ILE A 832 -33.29 5.96 -54.50
N VAL A 833 -32.52 5.82 -55.59
CA VAL A 833 -31.86 6.92 -56.29
C VAL A 833 -32.64 7.41 -57.52
N GLY A 834 -33.54 6.61 -58.11
CA GLY A 834 -34.34 7.01 -59.27
C GLY A 834 -33.54 6.98 -60.58
N ALA A 835 -34.09 6.32 -61.60
CA ALA A 835 -33.42 5.98 -62.86
C ALA A 835 -32.82 7.18 -63.63
N GLY A 836 -31.57 7.04 -64.08
CA GLY A 836 -30.78 8.07 -64.76
C GLY A 836 -31.27 8.44 -66.17
N GLY A 837 -32.06 9.52 -66.26
CA GLY A 837 -32.32 10.24 -67.52
C GLY A 837 -31.48 11.51 -67.64
N THR A 838 -30.95 11.80 -68.84
CA THR A 838 -30.23 13.06 -69.12
C THR A 838 -31.21 14.24 -69.16
N GLN A 839 -31.02 15.22 -68.29
CA GLN A 839 -31.81 16.45 -68.26
C GLN A 839 -31.10 17.58 -69.01
N LEU A 840 -31.83 18.34 -69.83
CA LEU A 840 -31.32 19.48 -70.59
C LEU A 840 -32.09 20.74 -70.21
N ALA A 841 -31.39 21.76 -69.74
CA ALA A 841 -31.97 23.09 -69.54
C ALA A 841 -31.97 23.85 -70.88
N VAL A 842 -33.15 24.26 -71.33
CA VAL A 842 -33.34 24.96 -72.61
C VAL A 842 -34.22 26.18 -72.42
N ALA A 843 -33.97 27.23 -73.20
CA ALA A 843 -34.76 28.46 -73.13
C ALA A 843 -36.20 28.28 -73.65
N ASN A 844 -36.43 27.32 -74.56
CA ASN A 844 -37.74 26.99 -75.11
C ASN A 844 -37.98 25.47 -75.10
N PRO A 845 -38.70 24.95 -74.08
CA PRO A 845 -38.95 23.51 -73.92
C PRO A 845 -39.71 22.86 -75.09
N GLU A 846 -40.66 23.58 -75.71
CA GLU A 846 -41.48 23.05 -76.81
C GLU A 846 -40.69 22.86 -78.11
N GLU A 847 -39.71 23.71 -78.35
CA GLU A 847 -38.83 23.61 -79.52
C GLU A 847 -37.81 22.48 -79.36
N ALA A 848 -37.22 22.34 -78.16
CA ALA A 848 -36.33 21.24 -77.84
C ALA A 848 -37.03 19.88 -77.96
N GLN A 849 -38.28 19.77 -77.49
CA GLN A 849 -39.04 18.52 -77.56
C GLN A 849 -39.34 18.13 -79.02
N ARG A 850 -39.64 19.09 -79.90
CA ARG A 850 -39.81 18.83 -81.35
C ARG A 850 -38.52 18.33 -82.01
N ILE A 851 -37.37 18.94 -81.71
CA ILE A 851 -36.07 18.52 -82.25
C ILE A 851 -35.72 17.11 -81.78
N LEU A 852 -35.92 16.81 -80.50
CA LEU A 852 -35.65 15.49 -79.93
C LEU A 852 -36.58 14.41 -80.50
N ALA A 853 -37.87 14.72 -80.69
CA ALA A 853 -38.82 13.80 -81.31
C ALA A 853 -38.49 13.53 -82.79
N ALA A 854 -38.05 14.54 -83.54
CA ALA A 854 -37.60 14.37 -84.93
C ALA A 854 -36.34 13.48 -85.04
N ALA A 855 -35.52 13.43 -83.98
CA ALA A 855 -34.38 12.51 -83.85
C ALA A 855 -34.75 11.12 -83.29
N GLY A 856 -36.04 10.83 -83.09
CA GLY A 856 -36.53 9.54 -82.59
C GLY A 856 -36.40 9.34 -81.08
N MET A 857 -36.12 10.41 -80.32
CA MET A 857 -35.97 10.34 -78.86
C MET A 857 -37.27 10.75 -78.15
N THR A 858 -37.79 9.87 -77.30
CA THR A 858 -38.91 10.19 -76.39
C THR A 858 -38.43 11.17 -75.31
N SER A 859 -39.13 12.29 -75.18
CA SER A 859 -38.80 13.34 -74.20
C SER A 859 -40.07 13.89 -73.54
N HIS A 860 -39.97 14.30 -72.28
CA HIS A 860 -41.07 14.88 -71.50
C HIS A 860 -40.63 16.22 -70.90
N VAL A 861 -41.45 17.26 -71.03
CA VAL A 861 -41.20 18.56 -70.36
C VAL A 861 -41.54 18.41 -68.89
N MET A 862 -40.61 18.81 -68.03
CA MET A 862 -40.75 18.77 -66.58
C MET A 862 -40.48 20.18 -66.03
N PRO A 863 -41.19 20.66 -65.00
CA PRO A 863 -40.79 21.86 -64.27
C PRO A 863 -39.37 21.67 -63.75
N ALA A 864 -38.52 22.71 -63.79
CA ALA A 864 -37.12 22.60 -63.36
C ALA A 864 -37.04 22.05 -61.92
N GLN A 865 -36.71 20.76 -61.77
CA GLN A 865 -36.50 20.13 -60.48
C GLN A 865 -35.01 20.13 -60.16
N ARG A 866 -34.73 20.55 -58.93
CA ARG A 866 -33.41 20.62 -58.31
C ARG A 866 -32.79 19.22 -58.15
N SER A 867 -31.46 19.18 -58.03
CA SER A 867 -30.59 18.00 -58.05
C SER A 867 -30.97 16.90 -57.03
N LEU A 868 -30.47 15.68 -57.26
CA LEU A 868 -30.53 14.51 -56.34
C LEU A 868 -30.09 14.84 -54.91
N GLU A 869 -29.18 15.79 -54.78
CA GLU A 869 -28.73 16.36 -53.51
C GLU A 869 -29.90 16.97 -52.72
N GLU A 870 -30.86 17.62 -53.40
CA GLU A 870 -32.07 18.15 -52.77
C GLU A 870 -33.09 17.07 -52.38
N VAL A 871 -33.15 15.93 -53.07
CA VAL A 871 -34.01 14.80 -52.65
C VAL A 871 -33.44 14.11 -51.40
N PHE A 872 -32.11 13.95 -51.35
CA PHE A 872 -31.40 13.50 -50.15
C PHE A 872 -31.57 14.50 -49.00
N LEU A 873 -31.39 15.81 -49.24
CA LEU A 873 -31.61 16.90 -48.26
C LEU A 873 -33.07 16.96 -47.78
N LYS A 874 -34.05 16.70 -48.66
CA LYS A 874 -35.48 16.67 -48.32
C LYS A 874 -35.87 15.43 -47.52
N MET A 875 -35.27 14.26 -47.78
CA MET A 875 -35.46 13.05 -46.95
C MET A 875 -34.83 13.16 -45.56
N ILE A 876 -33.71 13.87 -45.43
CA ILE A 876 -33.06 14.14 -44.13
C ILE A 876 -33.55 15.43 -43.45
N GLY A 877 -34.56 16.10 -44.02
CA GLY A 877 -35.28 17.22 -43.40
C GLY A 877 -34.51 18.55 -43.31
N ALA A 878 -33.64 18.87 -44.27
CA ALA A 878 -32.97 20.16 -44.33
C ALA A 878 -33.83 21.21 -45.08
N ASP A 879 -34.87 21.71 -44.40
CA ASP A 879 -35.46 23.04 -44.63
C ASP A 879 -35.98 23.54 -43.26
N GLN A 880 -35.03 23.84 -42.35
CA GLN A 880 -35.10 24.85 -41.27
C GLN A 880 -33.70 25.21 -40.80
#